data_AF-A0A6C0AXS7-F1
#
_entry.id   AF-A0A6C0AXS7-F1
#
_cell.length_a   1.000
_cell.length_b   1.000
_cell.length_c   1.000
_cell.angle_alpha   90.00
_cell.angle_beta   90.00
_cell.angle_gamma   90.00
#
_symmetry.space_group_name_H-M   'P 1'
#
loop_
_entity.id
_entity.type
_entity.pdbx_description
1 polymer ?
#
loop_
_entity_poly.entity_id
_entity_poly.type
_entity_poly.pdbx_seq_one_letter_code
_entity_poly.pdbx_strand_id
1 'polypeptide(L)'
;MNNDKNKTLKKSKKLKKLKLVRNYETVDKMRYNEDFIKILGELTDIMTRQSEPFRAKAYQKAQETIIAFKGDITDPEKQLKGKTGIGNTILSKLEEYINTGTLGILEREKNNPVNLFTKIYGVGPKKADELVKAGITSISDLRKNNNVLNDIQKVGLKYYDDINERIPRSEIDDFFITLSLIFEELAPMGAKFDIVGSYRRGLANSGDIDVIITNEKNNNSVFNQLLDRLIENGIIIEVLSRGKVKSLVIAKIYPDKKDTLARRVDFLYAPPEEYAFAVLYFTGSKIFNTLMRQRALDLGYTLNEHGLSYMKGGVKGSKVDKEFPDEKSIFDFLGMKYKKPEERIDGQSIEFKEDIIPPPEKKEDGGLEGPTLHNKTLKKLKIVSVTDNINKFKKEGISALKMMTESELTTIIHTANNAYYCDEEPILTDNLYDILIEYMLEKYPKNTVAKEGHTNCDVIVEKNKVKLPYELWSMDKLKPTTDAVNKWIKKYSGPYVISCKLDGISALYISGKKSNEAKLYTRGNGIYGQDITHLIPSIIWKNKSINDFEISFAIRGEIIIKKSVFEKKYADKFANPRNFVAGIVNKKSINHDILSDLDFVPYEVIKPEIKPSEQMGFLLSEWVSPPVNFVIERKISNENLSELLLEWREKYDYEIDGVIVVNDEIYPRPEKNPEYAFAFKMVISDQIAEAKVVDVIWTPSKDGYLKPRVRIEPIVLGGVKIEYATGFNAKFIKDNNIGIGALVSIVRSGDVIPHIVSVVEPAEMPKMPDGLFEWNDTGVDAILIDKDDNSVVREKNITSFFKGLQITGLGSGIIKNIINAGFDTVPKIIAMNKKDFLKVEGFKEKLASKIFNGIKEKVDGASLVELMAASNIFGRGFGERRFQTILKIYPDILISNISDKEKINMLIKIDGLANKTAQNFVEKIPNFIEFMNDAGLEGTLYNVSSNISTKETEFNEENPLWEKKIVMTGFRDKELMEKIKSVGGEIAASVSKNTFLVLVKDKDVDTSKVDEAKKLGLPIMTPNEFTNKYFAV
;
A
#
# COMPACT_ATOMS: atom_id res chain seq x y z
N MET A 1 1.78 9.12 93.47
CA MET A 1 2.13 10.56 93.53
C MET A 1 3.31 10.82 92.61
N ASN A 2 3.23 11.56 91.49
CA ASN A 2 2.15 11.86 90.52
C ASN A 2 2.91 12.27 89.23
N ASN A 3 2.69 11.61 88.09
CA ASN A 3 1.70 11.94 87.03
C ASN A 3 1.92 13.33 86.38
N ASP A 4 2.08 13.50 85.06
CA ASP A 4 2.18 12.55 83.93
C ASP A 4 3.05 13.15 82.81
N LYS A 5 3.90 12.36 82.12
CA LYS A 5 4.79 12.83 81.03
C LYS A 5 4.36 12.27 79.68
N ASN A 6 3.99 13.09 78.66
CA ASN A 6 4.09 12.69 77.24
C ASN A 6 3.69 13.69 76.11
N LYS A 7 4.22 13.38 74.90
CA LYS A 7 3.67 13.53 73.51
C LYS A 7 3.69 14.85 72.69
N THR A 8 4.00 14.64 71.39
CA THR A 8 3.72 15.42 70.15
C THR A 8 4.71 16.51 69.69
N LEU A 9 5.26 16.38 68.46
CA LEU A 9 6.20 17.31 67.79
C LEU A 9 5.72 17.70 66.37
N LYS A 10 5.76 19.01 65.98
CA LYS A 10 5.85 19.53 64.58
C LYS A 10 5.85 21.08 64.46
N LYS A 11 6.64 21.63 63.51
CA LYS A 11 6.55 22.94 62.78
C LYS A 11 6.86 24.33 63.43
N SER A 12 7.85 25.01 62.81
CA SER A 12 7.82 26.40 62.24
C SER A 12 8.12 27.68 63.07
N LYS A 13 8.89 28.62 62.44
CA LYS A 13 8.85 30.13 62.43
C LYS A 13 10.26 30.72 62.10
N LYS A 14 10.48 31.89 61.47
CA LYS A 14 9.71 32.75 60.54
C LYS A 14 10.62 33.88 59.94
N LEU A 15 10.48 34.22 58.65
CA LEU A 15 11.12 35.38 57.98
C LEU A 15 10.60 36.77 58.45
N LYS A 16 11.44 37.82 58.33
CA LYS A 16 11.08 39.25 58.08
C LYS A 16 12.18 39.88 57.18
N LYS A 17 11.95 40.54 56.02
CA LYS A 17 11.13 41.73 55.63
C LYS A 17 11.92 43.04 55.92
N LEU A 18 12.17 44.02 55.01
CA LEU A 18 11.25 44.83 54.16
C LEU A 18 11.91 45.49 52.90
N LYS A 19 11.09 45.70 51.85
CA LYS A 19 10.97 46.86 50.89
C LYS A 19 12.18 47.46 50.14
N LEU A 20 11.99 47.56 48.81
CA LEU A 20 11.96 48.86 48.10
C LEU A 20 10.76 48.90 47.12
N VAL A 21 10.37 50.08 46.62
CA VAL A 21 9.14 50.33 45.83
C VAL A 21 9.46 51.27 44.64
N ARG A 22 8.65 51.18 43.57
CA ARG A 22 8.57 51.97 42.31
C ARG A 22 9.16 51.24 41.09
N ASN A 23 8.60 51.35 39.87
CA ASN A 23 7.28 51.85 39.44
C ASN A 23 6.89 51.17 38.11
N TYR A 24 5.63 51.32 37.69
CA TYR A 24 5.13 50.77 36.42
C TYR A 24 5.70 51.49 35.19
N GLU A 25 6.20 50.72 34.21
CA GLU A 25 6.12 51.04 32.78
C GLU A 25 5.70 49.77 32.00
N THR A 26 4.89 49.97 30.96
CA THR A 26 4.42 49.04 29.91
C THR A 26 4.50 47.52 30.17
N VAL A 27 3.33 46.88 30.34
CA VAL A 27 3.20 45.43 30.17
C VAL A 27 3.38 45.08 28.69
N ASP A 28 4.59 44.65 28.36
CA ASP A 28 4.90 44.12 27.04
C ASP A 28 4.06 42.86 26.78
N LYS A 29 3.44 42.76 25.61
CA LYS A 29 2.52 41.64 25.32
C LYS A 29 3.34 40.40 24.97
N MET A 30 3.38 39.46 25.90
CA MET A 30 4.07 38.18 25.75
C MET A 30 3.70 37.49 24.42
N ARG A 31 4.70 37.35 23.55
CA ARG A 31 4.63 36.69 22.24
C ARG A 31 4.76 35.18 22.41
N TYR A 32 3.91 34.41 21.73
CA TYR A 32 3.84 32.95 21.88
C TYR A 32 4.25 32.15 20.63
N ASN A 33 4.73 32.80 19.56
CA ASN A 33 5.05 32.13 18.29
C ASN A 33 6.03 30.97 18.49
N GLU A 34 7.14 31.22 19.18
CA GLU A 34 8.25 30.29 19.41
C GLU A 34 7.79 29.09 20.24
N ASP A 35 7.05 29.37 21.32
CA ASP A 35 6.51 28.38 22.24
C ASP A 35 5.51 27.46 21.53
N PHE A 36 4.55 28.03 20.79
CA PHE A 36 3.59 27.24 20.04
C PHE A 36 4.26 26.37 18.97
N ILE A 37 5.27 26.89 18.27
CA ILE A 37 6.03 26.10 17.29
C ILE A 37 6.80 24.97 17.97
N LYS A 38 7.43 25.22 19.12
CA LYS A 38 8.12 24.20 19.92
C LYS A 38 7.16 23.10 20.37
N ILE A 39 6.04 23.47 20.99
CA ILE A 39 5.02 22.57 21.54
C ILE A 39 4.40 21.69 20.45
N LEU A 40 3.99 22.28 19.32
CA LEU A 40 3.44 21.51 18.21
C LEU A 40 4.49 20.59 17.58
N GLY A 41 5.77 20.97 17.62
CA GLY A 41 6.89 20.10 17.26
C GLY A 41 7.03 18.90 18.20
N GLU A 42 7.06 19.13 19.52
CA GLU A 42 7.11 18.06 20.53
C GLU A 42 5.91 17.10 20.41
N LEU A 43 4.71 17.64 20.18
CA LEU A 43 3.51 16.84 19.90
C LEU A 43 3.62 16.04 18.59
N THR A 44 4.22 16.60 17.55
CA THR A 44 4.46 15.90 16.27
C THR A 44 5.40 14.71 16.48
N ASP A 45 6.50 14.91 17.20
CA ASP A 45 7.49 13.87 17.50
C ASP A 45 6.89 12.76 18.38
N ILE A 46 6.11 13.12 19.41
CA ILE A 46 5.41 12.16 20.27
C ILE A 46 4.40 11.32 19.48
N MET A 47 3.52 11.95 18.69
CA MET A 47 2.55 11.22 17.87
C MET A 47 3.23 10.31 16.84
N THR A 48 4.38 10.74 16.28
CA THR A 48 5.16 9.92 15.35
C THR A 48 5.70 8.66 16.04
N ARG A 49 6.28 8.79 17.24
CA ARG A 49 6.74 7.64 18.06
C ARG A 49 5.60 6.71 18.46
N GLN A 50 4.43 7.27 18.74
CA GLN A 50 3.21 6.51 19.06
C GLN A 50 2.54 5.85 17.83
N SER A 51 3.15 5.92 16.64
CA SER A 51 2.60 5.38 15.39
C SER A 51 1.23 5.98 15.01
N GLU A 52 1.03 7.27 15.31
CA GLU A 52 -0.17 8.07 15.02
C GLU A 52 0.12 9.10 13.89
N PRO A 53 0.46 8.66 12.66
CA PRO A 53 0.98 9.54 11.60
C PRO A 53 -0.02 10.62 11.16
N PHE A 54 -1.32 10.37 11.28
CA PHE A 54 -2.35 11.36 10.99
C PHE A 54 -2.38 12.51 12.00
N ARG A 55 -2.13 12.23 13.28
CA ARG A 55 -2.05 13.27 14.33
C ARG A 55 -0.73 14.02 14.26
N ALA A 56 0.37 13.32 14.01
CA ALA A 56 1.67 13.95 13.73
C ALA A 56 1.55 14.95 12.58
N LYS A 57 0.98 14.53 11.44
CA LYS A 57 0.77 15.42 10.28
C LYS A 57 -0.22 16.58 10.55
N ALA A 58 -1.14 16.44 11.51
CA ALA A 58 -2.02 17.54 11.91
C ALA A 58 -1.30 18.59 12.75
N TYR A 59 -0.50 18.18 13.74
CA TYR A 59 0.33 19.09 14.52
C TYR A 59 1.41 19.75 13.67
N GLN A 60 2.03 19.01 12.75
CA GLN A 60 2.98 19.54 11.76
C GLN A 60 2.35 20.64 10.90
N LYS A 61 1.15 20.43 10.34
CA LYS A 61 0.46 21.47 9.54
C LYS A 61 0.09 22.72 10.35
N ALA A 62 -0.27 22.56 11.61
CA ALA A 62 -0.49 23.71 12.50
C ALA A 62 0.82 24.43 12.81
N GLN A 63 1.91 23.70 13.03
CA GLN A 63 3.25 24.24 13.22
C GLN A 63 3.69 25.06 12.00
N GLU A 64 3.57 24.50 10.79
CA GLU A 64 3.83 25.18 9.50
C GLU A 64 3.00 26.48 9.36
N THR A 65 1.74 26.46 9.79
CA THR A 65 0.85 27.63 9.72
C THR A 65 1.21 28.73 10.72
N ILE A 66 1.71 28.37 11.90
CA ILE A 66 2.25 29.33 12.89
C ILE A 66 3.61 29.87 12.43
N ILE A 67 4.47 29.03 11.82
CA ILE A 67 5.73 29.45 11.20
C ILE A 67 5.49 30.47 10.08
N ALA A 68 4.45 30.30 9.27
CA ALA A 68 4.07 31.22 8.19
C ALA A 68 3.25 32.46 8.66
N PHE A 69 2.96 32.59 9.96
CA PHE A 69 2.16 33.70 10.48
C PHE A 69 3.00 34.99 10.54
N LYS A 70 2.55 36.03 9.84
CA LYS A 70 3.20 37.35 9.84
C LYS A 70 2.80 38.15 11.09
N GLY A 71 3.77 38.41 11.96
CA GLY A 71 3.63 39.20 13.19
C GLY A 71 3.51 38.38 14.47
N ASP A 72 3.32 39.06 15.60
CA ASP A 72 3.32 38.44 16.92
C ASP A 72 1.96 37.86 17.29
N ILE A 73 1.97 36.62 17.76
CA ILE A 73 0.80 35.90 18.26
C ILE A 73 0.73 36.15 19.77
N THR A 74 -0.25 36.94 20.17
CA THR A 74 -0.55 37.31 21.55
C THR A 74 -1.94 36.80 21.99
N ASP A 75 -2.80 36.46 21.03
CA ASP A 75 -4.15 35.92 21.23
C ASP A 75 -4.45 34.87 20.12
N PRO A 76 -4.26 33.57 20.36
CA PRO A 76 -4.45 32.54 19.34
C PRO A 76 -5.90 32.41 18.87
N GLU A 77 -6.88 32.60 19.75
CA GLU A 77 -8.31 32.52 19.44
C GLU A 77 -8.73 33.61 18.43
N LYS A 78 -8.16 34.81 18.51
CA LYS A 78 -8.39 35.88 17.51
C LYS A 78 -7.51 35.75 16.26
N GLN A 79 -6.25 35.31 16.40
CA GLN A 79 -5.26 35.42 15.33
C GLN A 79 -5.13 34.14 14.47
N LEU A 80 -5.37 32.96 15.05
CA LEU A 80 -5.11 31.65 14.43
C LEU A 80 -6.38 30.86 14.08
N LYS A 81 -7.54 31.23 14.65
CA LYS A 81 -8.81 30.54 14.42
C LYS A 81 -9.20 30.56 12.94
N GLY A 82 -9.49 29.38 12.39
CA GLY A 82 -9.85 29.21 10.97
C GLY A 82 -8.69 29.28 9.99
N LYS A 83 -7.44 29.45 10.45
CA LYS A 83 -6.25 29.27 9.60
C LYS A 83 -6.06 27.77 9.28
N THR A 84 -5.43 27.49 8.14
CA THR A 84 -5.18 26.13 7.65
C THR A 84 -4.56 25.24 8.74
N GLY A 85 -5.05 24.01 8.92
CA GLY A 85 -4.49 23.09 9.92
C GLY A 85 -4.81 23.43 11.39
N ILE A 86 -5.27 24.64 11.74
CA ILE A 86 -5.57 25.05 13.11
C ILE A 86 -7.09 24.92 13.38
N GLY A 87 -7.50 23.72 13.77
CA GLY A 87 -8.86 23.44 14.25
C GLY A 87 -9.01 23.60 15.76
N ASN A 88 -10.25 23.62 16.26
CA ASN A 88 -10.60 23.86 17.67
C ASN A 88 -9.76 23.04 18.68
N THR A 89 -9.44 21.77 18.38
CA THR A 89 -8.64 20.89 19.26
C THR A 89 -7.17 21.30 19.39
N ILE A 90 -6.63 21.99 18.38
CA ILE A 90 -5.28 22.53 18.42
C ILE A 90 -5.32 23.90 19.09
N LEU A 91 -6.32 24.72 18.74
CA LEU A 91 -6.58 26.02 19.35
C LEU A 91 -6.70 25.91 20.88
N SER A 92 -7.51 24.97 21.38
CA SER A 92 -7.67 24.69 22.82
C SER A 92 -6.38 24.23 23.49
N LYS A 93 -5.39 23.70 22.75
CA LYS A 93 -4.06 23.37 23.28
C LYS A 93 -3.15 24.58 23.36
N LEU A 94 -3.22 25.48 22.39
CA LEU A 94 -2.51 26.76 22.48
C LEU A 94 -3.04 27.58 23.66
N GLU A 95 -4.35 27.55 23.91
CA GLU A 95 -4.99 28.12 25.11
C GLU A 95 -4.60 27.37 26.40
N GLU A 96 -4.57 26.02 26.40
CA GLU A 96 -4.08 25.20 27.54
C GLU A 96 -2.66 25.64 27.95
N TYR A 97 -1.77 25.87 26.97
CA TYR A 97 -0.42 26.35 27.22
C TYR A 97 -0.38 27.77 27.78
N ILE A 98 -1.09 28.74 27.20
CA ILE A 98 -1.15 30.11 27.74
C ILE A 98 -1.58 30.10 29.22
N ASN A 99 -2.58 29.28 29.56
CA ASN A 99 -3.15 29.25 30.90
C ASN A 99 -2.30 28.48 31.93
N THR A 100 -1.45 27.53 31.50
CA THR A 100 -0.76 26.60 32.42
C THR A 100 0.76 26.54 32.29
N GLY A 101 1.34 27.13 31.24
CA GLY A 101 2.77 27.09 30.94
C GLY A 101 3.29 25.72 30.46
N THR A 102 2.41 24.74 30.23
CA THR A 102 2.74 23.42 29.66
C THR A 102 1.51 22.81 28.98
N LEU A 103 1.57 21.54 28.58
CA LEU A 103 0.39 20.75 28.22
C LEU A 103 0.34 19.49 29.06
N GLY A 104 -0.85 19.09 29.53
CA GLY A 104 -1.03 17.86 30.30
C GLY A 104 -0.60 16.59 29.54
N ILE A 105 -0.69 16.61 28.20
CA ILE A 105 -0.15 15.53 27.36
C ILE A 105 1.38 15.53 27.30
N LEU A 106 2.05 16.70 27.28
CA LEU A 106 3.51 16.76 27.30
C LEU A 106 4.05 16.32 28.66
N GLU A 107 3.44 16.73 29.77
CA GLU A 107 3.82 16.26 31.11
C GLU A 107 3.60 14.75 31.31
N ARG A 108 2.52 14.19 30.75
CA ARG A 108 2.30 12.74 30.77
C ARG A 108 3.38 11.98 29.98
N GLU A 109 3.73 12.46 28.79
CA GLU A 109 4.67 11.77 27.90
C GLU A 109 6.15 12.01 28.26
N LYS A 110 6.49 13.09 28.98
CA LYS A 110 7.82 13.28 29.61
C LYS A 110 8.17 12.14 30.58
N ASN A 111 7.16 11.63 31.29
CA ASN A 111 7.29 10.55 32.27
C ASN A 111 7.10 9.15 31.64
N ASN A 112 6.92 9.04 30.32
CA ASN A 112 6.82 7.77 29.63
C ASN A 112 8.23 7.12 29.56
N PRO A 113 8.43 5.90 30.13
CA PRO A 113 9.73 5.24 30.15
C PRO A 113 10.36 5.04 28.76
N VAL A 114 9.55 4.86 27.71
CA VAL A 114 10.05 4.75 26.33
C VAL A 114 10.73 6.06 25.90
N ASN A 115 10.10 7.21 26.15
CA ASN A 115 10.69 8.52 25.84
C ASN A 115 11.94 8.79 26.70
N LEU A 116 11.93 8.35 27.96
CA LEU A 116 13.07 8.48 28.88
C LEU A 116 14.29 7.71 28.36
N PHE A 117 14.10 6.45 27.95
CA PHE A 117 15.20 5.64 27.42
C PHE A 117 15.70 6.11 26.05
N THR A 118 14.87 6.73 25.20
CA THR A 118 15.35 7.32 23.92
C THR A 118 16.31 8.52 24.09
N LYS A 119 16.49 9.03 25.31
CA LYS A 119 17.52 10.03 25.64
C LYS A 119 18.89 9.41 25.98
N ILE A 120 18.97 8.09 26.12
CA ILE A 120 20.23 7.38 26.30
C ILE A 120 20.87 7.22 24.92
N TYR A 121 22.13 7.64 24.78
CA TYR A 121 22.85 7.51 23.52
C TYR A 121 22.89 6.04 23.06
N GLY A 122 22.59 5.80 21.79
CA GLY A 122 22.51 4.45 21.19
C GLY A 122 21.20 3.69 21.44
N VAL A 123 20.26 4.21 22.25
CA VAL A 123 18.95 3.57 22.51
C VAL A 123 17.86 4.18 21.61
N GLY A 124 17.56 3.53 20.49
CA GLY A 124 16.45 3.92 19.62
C GLY A 124 15.06 3.49 20.15
N PRO A 125 13.94 3.99 19.57
CA PRO A 125 12.58 3.72 20.05
C PRO A 125 12.23 2.23 20.19
N LYS A 126 12.70 1.37 19.27
CA LYS A 126 12.51 -0.09 19.36
C LYS A 126 13.17 -0.66 20.61
N LYS A 127 14.43 -0.29 20.88
CA LYS A 127 15.17 -0.77 22.06
C LYS A 127 14.54 -0.22 23.35
N ALA A 128 14.12 1.04 23.36
CA ALA A 128 13.37 1.61 24.48
C ALA A 128 12.08 0.83 24.80
N ASP A 129 11.30 0.46 23.79
CA ASP A 129 10.11 -0.39 23.92
C ASP A 129 10.43 -1.83 24.40
N GLU A 130 11.53 -2.44 23.93
CA GLU A 130 12.04 -3.72 24.45
C GLU A 130 12.39 -3.65 25.94
N LEU A 131 13.05 -2.56 26.40
CA LEU A 131 13.41 -2.37 27.81
C LEU A 131 12.17 -2.25 28.71
N VAL A 132 11.16 -1.51 28.27
CA VAL A 132 9.89 -1.36 29.00
C VAL A 132 9.13 -2.68 29.07
N LYS A 133 9.12 -3.46 27.99
CA LYS A 133 8.54 -4.82 27.98
C LYS A 133 9.28 -5.81 28.88
N ALA A 134 10.57 -5.61 29.09
CA ALA A 134 11.36 -6.35 30.08
C ALA A 134 11.13 -5.89 31.54
N GLY A 135 10.14 -5.02 31.79
CA GLY A 135 9.79 -4.52 33.12
C GLY A 135 10.67 -3.37 33.62
N ILE A 136 11.65 -2.91 32.83
CA ILE A 136 12.53 -1.82 33.20
C ILE A 136 11.82 -0.50 32.89
N THR A 137 11.46 0.28 33.92
CA THR A 137 10.64 1.50 33.75
C THR A 137 11.32 2.79 34.20
N SER A 138 12.54 2.72 34.74
CA SER A 138 13.34 3.90 35.12
C SER A 138 14.83 3.76 34.76
N ILE A 139 15.54 4.89 34.68
CA ILE A 139 17.00 4.91 34.52
C ILE A 139 17.71 4.19 35.67
N SER A 140 17.16 4.26 36.89
CA SER A 140 17.71 3.56 38.07
C SER A 140 17.62 2.04 37.92
N ASP A 141 16.50 1.54 37.39
CA ASP A 141 16.32 0.09 37.16
C ASP A 141 17.17 -0.38 35.97
N LEU A 142 17.33 0.46 34.95
CA LEU A 142 18.21 0.15 33.82
C LEU A 142 19.69 0.14 34.22
N ARG A 143 20.11 1.00 35.17
CA ARG A 143 21.47 0.96 35.75
C ARG A 143 21.75 -0.33 36.51
N LYS A 144 20.74 -0.91 37.19
CA LYS A 144 20.85 -2.22 37.85
C LYS A 144 20.84 -3.39 36.87
N ASN A 145 20.18 -3.25 35.73
CA ASN A 145 20.01 -4.28 34.70
C ASN A 145 20.71 -3.90 33.39
N ASN A 146 21.93 -3.35 33.45
CA ASN A 146 22.62 -2.80 32.28
C ASN A 146 23.16 -3.88 31.30
N ASN A 147 23.06 -5.16 31.66
CA ASN A 147 23.41 -6.32 30.85
C ASN A 147 22.53 -6.46 29.59
N VAL A 148 21.35 -5.85 29.57
CA VAL A 148 20.44 -5.85 28.39
C VAL A 148 20.84 -4.85 27.30
N LEU A 149 21.85 -4.02 27.55
CA LEU A 149 22.39 -2.98 26.65
C LEU A 149 23.67 -3.46 25.96
N ASN A 150 23.92 -2.99 24.74
CA ASN A 150 25.23 -3.14 24.10
C ASN A 150 26.25 -2.13 24.69
N ASP A 151 27.53 -2.27 24.37
CA ASP A 151 28.58 -1.48 25.05
C ASP A 151 28.48 0.02 24.78
N ILE A 152 28.10 0.44 23.57
CA ILE A 152 27.82 1.85 23.23
C ILE A 152 26.64 2.38 24.06
N GLN A 153 25.59 1.58 24.25
CA GLN A 153 24.44 1.93 25.07
C GLN A 153 24.79 1.96 26.57
N LYS A 154 25.71 1.11 27.05
CA LYS A 154 26.24 1.18 28.43
C LYS A 154 27.02 2.48 28.65
N VAL A 155 27.85 2.90 27.70
CA VAL A 155 28.53 4.21 27.73
C VAL A 155 27.50 5.34 27.72
N GLY A 156 26.48 5.25 26.85
CA GLY A 156 25.37 6.21 26.84
C GLY A 156 24.60 6.31 28.16
N LEU A 157 24.45 5.20 28.90
CA LEU A 157 23.80 5.15 30.22
C LEU A 157 24.72 5.65 31.35
N LYS A 158 26.03 5.39 31.24
CA LYS A 158 27.08 5.81 32.18
C LYS A 158 27.13 7.33 32.27
N TYR A 159 27.14 8.02 31.13
CA TYR A 159 27.18 9.50 31.06
C TYR A 159 25.80 10.15 30.86
N TYR A 160 24.71 9.41 31.06
CA TYR A 160 23.34 9.87 30.77
C TYR A 160 22.98 11.19 31.46
N ASP A 161 23.40 11.39 32.71
CA ASP A 161 23.07 12.61 33.46
C ASP A 161 23.89 13.80 32.91
N ASP A 162 25.22 13.67 32.84
CA ASP A 162 26.17 14.68 32.36
C ASP A 162 25.85 15.23 30.96
N ILE A 163 25.50 14.35 30.01
CA ILE A 163 25.22 14.73 28.60
C ILE A 163 23.84 15.37 28.40
N ASN A 164 22.92 15.21 29.36
CA ASN A 164 21.60 15.84 29.31
C ASN A 164 21.56 17.19 30.06
N GLU A 165 22.61 17.52 30.82
CA GLU A 165 22.77 18.83 31.45
C GLU A 165 23.22 19.90 30.44
N ARG A 166 22.68 21.13 30.56
CA ARG A 166 23.00 22.23 29.64
C ARG A 166 24.45 22.69 29.85
N ILE A 167 25.18 22.86 28.75
CA ILE A 167 26.58 23.26 28.75
C ILE A 167 26.65 24.80 28.81
N PRO A 168 27.21 25.42 29.87
CA PRO A 168 27.39 26.87 29.95
C PRO A 168 28.31 27.38 28.85
N ARG A 169 28.08 28.60 28.34
CA ARG A 169 28.91 29.17 27.28
C ARG A 169 30.41 29.17 27.62
N SER A 170 30.77 29.53 28.85
CA SER A 170 32.16 29.55 29.34
C SER A 170 32.86 28.18 29.23
N GLU A 171 32.14 27.07 29.43
CA GLU A 171 32.72 25.74 29.26
C GLU A 171 33.01 25.43 27.78
N ILE A 172 32.20 25.97 26.86
CA ILE A 172 32.43 25.86 25.42
C ILE A 172 33.54 26.80 24.97
N ASP A 173 33.69 27.97 25.61
CA ASP A 173 34.85 28.86 25.41
C ASP A 173 36.16 28.13 25.82
N ASP A 174 36.16 27.37 26.93
CA ASP A 174 37.29 26.52 27.35
C ASP A 174 37.60 25.40 26.33
N PHE A 175 36.56 24.73 25.81
CA PHE A 175 36.69 23.78 24.69
C PHE A 175 37.25 24.45 23.44
N PHE A 176 36.81 25.66 23.09
CA PHE A 176 37.30 26.41 21.94
C PHE A 176 38.79 26.73 22.08
N ILE A 177 39.23 27.24 23.22
CA ILE A 177 40.65 27.53 23.51
C ILE A 177 41.50 26.25 23.39
N THR A 178 41.06 25.16 24.01
CA THR A 178 41.80 23.90 24.03
C THR A 178 41.87 23.24 22.65
N LEU A 179 40.77 23.28 21.89
CA LEU A 179 40.76 22.85 20.49
C LEU A 179 41.66 23.74 19.64
N SER A 180 41.68 25.06 19.85
CA SER A 180 42.51 25.99 19.07
C SER A 180 44.00 25.69 19.25
N LEU A 181 44.46 25.51 20.49
CA LEU A 181 45.87 25.18 20.80
C LEU A 181 46.30 23.86 20.13
N ILE A 182 45.48 22.81 20.23
CA ILE A 182 45.79 21.51 19.60
C ILE A 182 45.69 21.61 18.07
N PHE A 183 44.77 22.41 17.54
CA PHE A 183 44.62 22.62 16.11
C PHE A 183 45.80 23.41 15.54
N GLU A 184 46.31 24.44 16.22
CA GLU A 184 47.50 25.19 15.80
C GLU A 184 48.76 24.30 15.70
N GLU A 185 48.91 23.29 16.56
CA GLU A 185 50.01 22.31 16.47
C GLU A 185 49.89 21.36 15.26
N LEU A 186 48.67 21.06 14.80
CA LEU A 186 48.37 19.99 13.84
C LEU A 186 47.92 20.47 12.47
N ALA A 187 47.47 21.72 12.34
CA ALA A 187 46.76 22.24 11.19
C ALA A 187 47.69 22.37 9.97
N PRO A 188 47.45 21.62 8.88
CA PRO A 188 48.08 21.93 7.61
C PRO A 188 47.56 23.28 7.09
N MET A 189 48.40 23.99 6.33
CA MET A 189 48.04 25.28 5.72
C MET A 189 46.68 25.22 5.01
N GLY A 190 45.82 26.20 5.31
CA GLY A 190 44.43 26.26 4.82
C GLY A 190 43.42 25.42 5.60
N ALA A 191 43.80 24.80 6.72
CA ALA A 191 42.85 24.15 7.63
C ALA A 191 42.21 25.15 8.61
N LYS A 192 40.94 24.95 8.93
CA LYS A 192 40.18 25.73 9.93
C LYS A 192 39.10 24.88 10.58
N PHE A 193 38.59 25.32 11.73
CA PHE A 193 37.42 24.76 12.37
C PHE A 193 36.50 25.84 12.93
N ASP A 194 35.22 25.51 13.09
CA ASP A 194 34.18 26.33 13.74
C ASP A 194 33.43 25.45 14.75
N ILE A 195 33.22 25.96 15.98
CA ILE A 195 32.18 25.40 16.88
C ILE A 195 30.86 26.06 16.49
N VAL A 196 29.90 25.26 16.05
CA VAL A 196 28.64 25.73 15.44
C VAL A 196 27.47 25.65 16.44
N GLY A 197 26.23 25.47 15.97
CA GLY A 197 25.08 25.26 16.84
C GLY A 197 24.68 26.52 17.64
N SER A 198 24.18 26.32 18.86
CA SER A 198 23.76 27.41 19.76
C SER A 198 24.90 28.31 20.23
N TYR A 199 26.13 27.78 20.26
CA TYR A 199 27.32 28.54 20.64
C TYR A 199 27.61 29.67 19.64
N ARG A 200 27.68 29.35 18.33
CA ARG A 200 27.87 30.33 17.26
C ARG A 200 26.70 31.32 17.12
N ARG A 201 25.49 30.97 17.59
CA ARG A 201 24.33 31.89 17.68
C ARG A 201 24.31 32.78 18.95
N GLY A 202 25.40 32.83 19.73
CA GLY A 202 25.49 33.71 20.89
C GLY A 202 24.69 33.29 22.13
N LEU A 203 24.12 32.08 22.18
CA LEU A 203 23.33 31.66 23.35
C LEU A 203 24.22 31.42 24.59
N ALA A 204 23.64 31.67 25.77
CA ALA A 204 24.31 31.52 27.07
C ALA A 204 24.57 30.06 27.49
N ASN A 205 23.91 29.09 26.85
CA ASN A 205 24.15 27.66 27.03
C ASN A 205 23.75 26.84 25.79
N SER A 206 24.39 25.68 25.61
CA SER A 206 24.12 24.69 24.56
C SER A 206 23.61 23.36 25.11
N GLY A 207 23.17 22.45 24.24
CA GLY A 207 22.85 21.06 24.61
C GLY A 207 24.01 20.10 24.32
N ASP A 208 24.72 20.40 23.24
CA ASP A 208 25.81 19.65 22.63
C ASP A 208 26.88 20.63 22.10
N ILE A 209 28.03 20.08 21.71
CA ILE A 209 29.11 20.81 21.04
C ILE A 209 29.32 20.17 19.67
N ASP A 210 28.93 20.86 18.60
CA ASP A 210 29.19 20.48 17.22
C ASP A 210 30.44 21.23 16.73
N VAL A 211 31.43 20.51 16.21
CA VAL A 211 32.69 21.06 15.68
C VAL A 211 32.80 20.68 14.20
N ILE A 212 32.82 21.69 13.31
CA ILE A 212 33.05 21.48 11.87
C ILE A 212 34.49 21.84 11.54
N ILE A 213 35.19 20.96 10.83
CA ILE A 213 36.57 21.11 10.38
C ILE A 213 36.59 21.08 8.85
N THR A 214 37.48 21.86 8.23
CA THR A 214 37.75 21.80 6.80
C THR A 214 39.20 22.13 6.49
N ASN A 215 39.64 21.83 5.27
CA ASN A 215 40.92 22.26 4.73
C ASN A 215 40.77 22.64 3.26
N GLU A 216 41.30 23.80 2.84
CA GLU A 216 41.21 24.34 1.48
C GLU A 216 41.61 23.37 0.36
N LYS A 217 42.56 22.45 0.60
CA LYS A 217 42.97 21.41 -0.36
C LYS A 217 42.18 20.11 -0.25
N ASN A 218 41.06 20.15 0.47
CA ASN A 218 40.24 19.03 0.89
C ASN A 218 41.01 17.90 1.61
N ASN A 219 42.10 18.23 2.32
CA ASN A 219 42.87 17.24 3.06
C ASN A 219 42.21 16.90 4.41
N ASN A 220 41.58 15.73 4.50
CA ASN A 220 40.91 15.24 5.70
C ASN A 220 41.85 14.60 6.74
N SER A 221 43.18 14.56 6.54
CA SER A 221 44.11 13.97 7.53
C SER A 221 44.04 14.67 8.88
N VAL A 222 43.88 16.00 8.88
CA VAL A 222 43.76 16.85 10.07
C VAL A 222 42.60 16.43 10.98
N PHE A 223 41.50 15.91 10.41
CA PHE A 223 40.35 15.45 11.16
C PHE A 223 40.69 14.26 12.07
N ASN A 224 41.44 13.29 11.54
CA ASN A 224 41.86 12.13 12.32
C ASN A 224 42.96 12.50 13.33
N GLN A 225 43.95 13.29 12.91
CA GLN A 225 45.06 13.74 13.75
C GLN A 225 44.57 14.52 14.99
N LEU A 226 43.59 15.41 14.81
CA LEU A 226 42.97 16.14 15.92
C LEU A 226 42.28 15.19 16.91
N LEU A 227 41.50 14.23 16.40
CA LEU A 227 40.81 13.24 17.25
C LEU A 227 41.79 12.35 18.01
N ASP A 228 42.88 11.91 17.37
CA ASP A 228 43.92 11.12 18.02
C ASP A 228 44.63 11.92 19.12
N ARG A 229 45.05 13.17 18.85
CA ARG A 229 45.67 14.01 19.89
C ARG A 229 44.73 14.34 21.05
N LEU A 230 43.43 14.51 20.79
CA LEU A 230 42.43 14.70 21.83
C LEU A 230 42.21 13.44 22.70
N ILE A 231 42.42 12.24 22.15
CA ILE A 231 42.44 10.97 22.91
C ILE A 231 43.76 10.85 23.70
N GLU A 232 44.90 11.14 23.08
CA GLU A 232 46.23 11.15 23.74
C GLU A 232 46.25 12.09 24.96
N ASN A 233 45.67 13.28 24.82
CA ASN A 233 45.57 14.27 25.90
C ASN A 233 44.47 13.95 26.94
N GLY A 234 43.77 12.81 26.83
CA GLY A 234 42.71 12.41 27.76
C GLY A 234 41.44 13.28 27.73
N ILE A 235 41.33 14.21 26.78
CA ILE A 235 40.17 15.09 26.62
C ILE A 235 38.99 14.28 26.09
N ILE A 236 39.21 13.43 25.08
CA ILE A 236 38.23 12.42 24.65
C ILE A 236 38.38 11.20 25.55
N ILE A 237 37.36 10.93 26.36
CA ILE A 237 37.35 9.83 27.34
C ILE A 237 36.62 8.59 26.83
N GLU A 238 35.73 8.73 25.83
CA GLU A 238 35.08 7.61 25.14
C GLU A 238 34.83 7.97 23.66
N VAL A 239 35.02 7.00 22.76
CA VAL A 239 34.67 7.14 21.34
C VAL A 239 33.38 6.38 21.06
N LEU A 240 32.31 7.10 20.76
CA LEU A 240 30.98 6.50 20.51
C LEU A 240 30.83 6.02 19.06
N SER A 241 31.48 6.72 18.12
CA SER A 241 31.58 6.36 16.71
C SER A 241 32.76 7.09 16.08
N ARG A 242 33.52 6.41 15.22
CA ARG A 242 34.68 6.99 14.52
C ARG A 242 34.58 6.72 13.02
N GLY A 243 34.17 7.73 12.26
CA GLY A 243 34.03 7.68 10.81
C GLY A 243 35.07 8.54 10.10
N LYS A 244 35.17 8.41 8.77
CA LYS A 244 36.15 9.16 7.95
C LYS A 244 35.90 10.66 7.88
N VAL A 245 34.65 11.08 8.08
CA VAL A 245 34.20 12.49 8.02
C VAL A 245 33.27 12.90 9.17
N LYS A 246 32.85 11.95 10.03
CA LYS A 246 32.08 12.26 11.23
C LYS A 246 32.45 11.31 12.35
N SER A 247 32.68 11.86 13.54
CA SER A 247 32.99 11.11 14.76
C SER A 247 32.17 11.69 15.92
N LEU A 248 31.65 10.83 16.78
CA LEU A 248 30.88 11.20 17.95
C LEU A 248 31.62 10.69 19.18
N VAL A 249 31.85 11.56 20.16
CA VAL A 249 32.69 11.25 21.32
C VAL A 249 32.09 11.81 22.61
N ILE A 250 32.52 11.24 23.73
CA ILE A 250 32.36 11.85 25.05
C ILE A 250 33.70 12.49 25.41
N ALA A 251 33.68 13.78 25.72
CA ALA A 251 34.85 14.55 26.08
C ALA A 251 34.68 15.25 27.43
N LYS A 252 35.80 15.51 28.11
CA LYS A 252 35.87 16.17 29.41
C LYS A 252 36.99 17.20 29.35
N ILE A 253 36.64 18.49 29.37
CA ILE A 253 37.59 19.58 29.12
C ILE A 253 38.70 19.71 30.17
N TYR A 254 38.41 19.27 31.40
CA TYR A 254 39.40 19.16 32.47
C TYR A 254 39.39 17.72 33.02
N PRO A 255 40.12 16.77 32.38
CA PRO A 255 40.05 15.35 32.76
C PRO A 255 40.44 15.12 34.23
N ASP A 256 41.45 15.85 34.72
CA ASP A 256 41.97 15.73 36.10
C ASP A 256 41.04 16.33 37.17
N LYS A 257 40.07 17.18 36.79
CA LYS A 257 39.11 17.77 37.75
C LYS A 257 37.96 16.82 37.99
N LYS A 258 37.83 16.32 39.23
CA LYS A 258 36.82 15.33 39.60
C LYS A 258 35.38 15.77 39.25
N ASP A 259 35.05 17.03 39.49
CA ASP A 259 33.70 17.58 39.35
C ASP A 259 33.37 18.11 37.93
N THR A 260 34.30 18.02 36.97
CA THR A 260 34.01 18.41 35.58
C THR A 260 33.20 17.33 34.87
N LEU A 261 32.06 17.73 34.32
CA LEU A 261 31.09 16.85 33.66
C LEU A 261 31.58 16.36 32.29
N ALA A 262 31.07 15.21 31.88
CA ALA A 262 31.34 14.64 30.56
C ALA A 262 30.34 15.17 29.51
N ARG A 263 30.84 15.78 28.43
CA ARG A 263 30.01 16.36 27.36
C ARG A 263 30.06 15.50 26.10
N ARG A 264 28.94 15.45 25.37
CA ARG A 264 28.93 14.91 24.02
C ARG A 264 29.48 15.97 23.05
N VAL A 265 30.45 15.56 22.24
CA VAL A 265 31.03 16.39 21.17
C VAL A 265 30.89 15.63 19.85
N ASP A 266 30.32 16.28 18.85
CA ASP A 266 30.16 15.76 17.49
C ASP A 266 31.16 16.48 16.58
N PHE A 267 32.15 15.75 16.07
CA PHE A 267 33.14 16.26 15.11
C PHE A 267 32.72 15.90 13.69
N LEU A 268 32.72 16.89 12.79
CA LEU A 268 32.40 16.75 11.37
C LEU A 268 33.53 17.33 10.52
N TYR A 269 33.95 16.63 9.47
CA TYR A 269 34.77 17.19 8.40
C TYR A 269 33.88 17.52 7.21
N ALA A 270 33.89 18.77 6.77
CA ALA A 270 33.18 19.24 5.59
C ALA A 270 34.19 19.63 4.49
N PRO A 271 34.05 19.12 3.25
CA PRO A 271 34.83 19.60 2.11
C PRO A 271 34.67 21.13 1.91
N PRO A 272 35.66 21.84 1.33
CA PRO A 272 35.60 23.30 1.15
C PRO A 272 34.32 23.81 0.49
N GLU A 273 33.89 23.15 -0.59
CA GLU A 273 32.65 23.45 -1.34
C GLU A 273 31.37 23.27 -0.50
N GLU A 274 31.41 22.42 0.51
CA GLU A 274 30.28 22.12 1.40
C GLU A 274 30.36 22.90 2.72
N TYR A 275 31.50 23.53 3.05
CA TYR A 275 31.74 24.16 4.35
C TYR A 275 30.73 25.27 4.66
N ALA A 276 30.48 26.17 3.72
CA ALA A 276 29.50 27.24 3.90
C ALA A 276 28.08 26.69 4.15
N PHE A 277 27.70 25.60 3.48
CA PHE A 277 26.42 24.93 3.65
C PHE A 277 26.32 24.21 4.99
N ALA A 278 27.36 23.48 5.39
CA ALA A 278 27.40 22.80 6.68
C ALA A 278 27.35 23.81 7.83
N VAL A 279 28.22 24.83 7.82
CA VAL A 279 28.25 25.88 8.86
C VAL A 279 26.90 26.60 8.95
N LEU A 280 26.24 26.93 7.84
CA LEU A 280 24.89 27.49 7.82
C LEU A 280 23.84 26.52 8.38
N TYR A 281 23.86 25.24 7.95
CA TYR A 281 22.92 24.20 8.35
C TYR A 281 22.95 23.95 9.88
N PHE A 282 24.15 23.92 10.48
CA PHE A 282 24.27 23.75 11.93
C PHE A 282 24.12 25.10 12.69
N THR A 283 24.33 26.25 12.04
CA THR A 283 24.18 27.59 12.63
C THR A 283 22.87 28.26 12.25
N GLY A 284 21.75 27.60 12.58
CA GLY A 284 20.40 28.18 12.50
C GLY A 284 19.48 27.52 13.53
N SER A 285 18.41 28.20 13.95
CA SER A 285 17.35 27.52 14.69
C SER A 285 16.62 26.51 13.80
N LYS A 286 15.94 25.52 14.41
CA LYS A 286 15.15 24.51 13.67
C LYS A 286 14.13 25.18 12.74
N ILE A 287 13.58 26.32 13.15
CA ILE A 287 12.61 27.13 12.41
C ILE A 287 13.30 27.83 11.24
N PHE A 288 14.37 28.58 11.51
CA PHE A 288 15.15 29.31 10.51
C PHE A 288 15.60 28.38 9.37
N ASN A 289 16.18 27.23 9.71
CA ASN A 289 16.64 26.24 8.73
C ASN A 289 15.49 25.60 7.95
N THR A 290 14.32 25.40 8.56
CA THR A 290 13.15 24.84 7.86
C THR A 290 12.65 25.82 6.79
N LEU A 291 12.57 27.11 7.12
CA LEU A 291 12.16 28.15 6.18
C LEU A 291 13.21 28.41 5.08
N MET A 292 14.51 28.36 5.38
CA MET A 292 15.57 28.40 4.37
C MET A 292 15.41 27.29 3.32
N ARG A 293 15.09 26.07 3.75
CA ARG A 293 14.82 24.94 2.85
C ARG A 293 13.51 25.10 2.08
N GLN A 294 12.45 25.64 2.71
CA GLN A 294 11.20 25.93 2.01
C GLN A 294 11.42 26.99 0.92
N ARG A 295 12.17 28.06 1.21
CA ARG A 295 12.53 29.07 0.22
C ARG A 295 13.33 28.50 -0.95
N ALA A 296 14.24 27.56 -0.70
CA ALA A 296 14.93 26.84 -1.77
C ALA A 296 13.93 26.05 -2.63
N LEU A 297 12.97 25.34 -2.02
CA LEU A 297 11.92 24.58 -2.72
C LEU A 297 11.01 25.47 -3.55
N ASP A 298 10.61 26.63 -3.02
CA ASP A 298 9.81 27.64 -3.73
C ASP A 298 10.52 28.19 -4.98
N LEU A 299 11.86 28.15 -4.99
CA LEU A 299 12.71 28.54 -6.12
C LEU A 299 13.09 27.36 -7.04
N GLY A 300 12.62 26.13 -6.77
CA GLY A 300 12.92 24.94 -7.58
C GLY A 300 14.21 24.19 -7.18
N TYR A 301 14.65 24.32 -5.93
CA TYR A 301 15.88 23.69 -5.40
C TYR A 301 15.63 22.92 -4.09
N THR A 302 16.56 22.07 -3.71
CA THR A 302 16.65 21.51 -2.35
C THR A 302 17.97 21.91 -1.71
N LEU A 303 17.94 22.29 -0.44
CA LEU A 303 19.07 22.81 0.34
C LEU A 303 19.37 21.88 1.52
N ASN A 304 20.62 21.44 1.63
CA ASN A 304 21.09 20.65 2.77
C ASN A 304 22.55 21.03 3.14
N GLU A 305 23.13 20.32 4.11
CA GLU A 305 24.50 20.53 4.59
C GLU A 305 25.59 20.29 3.52
N HIS A 306 25.24 19.63 2.42
CA HIS A 306 26.13 19.28 1.30
C HIS A 306 25.95 20.18 0.07
N GLY A 307 25.05 21.16 0.10
CA GLY A 307 24.82 22.10 -1.00
C GLY A 307 23.37 22.33 -1.40
N LEU A 308 23.23 22.94 -2.58
CA LEU A 308 21.98 23.08 -3.33
C LEU A 308 21.91 22.06 -4.46
N SER A 309 20.70 21.59 -4.79
CA SER A 309 20.44 20.73 -5.95
C SER A 309 19.12 21.09 -6.61
N TYR A 310 19.01 20.93 -7.93
CA TYR A 310 17.77 21.21 -8.66
C TYR A 310 16.63 20.26 -8.25
N MET A 311 15.39 20.74 -8.33
CA MET A 311 14.18 19.94 -8.11
C MET A 311 13.28 20.02 -9.34
N LYS A 312 12.99 18.87 -9.97
CA LYS A 312 12.06 18.78 -11.12
C LYS A 312 10.98 17.75 -10.80
N GLY A 313 9.71 18.16 -10.85
CA GLY A 313 8.57 17.28 -10.53
C GLY A 313 8.59 16.68 -9.11
N GLY A 314 9.26 17.33 -8.15
CA GLY A 314 9.46 16.82 -6.79
C GLY A 314 10.63 15.83 -6.63
N VAL A 315 11.38 15.54 -7.69
CA VAL A 315 12.58 14.68 -7.65
C VAL A 315 13.86 15.53 -7.58
N LYS A 316 14.82 15.12 -6.75
CA LYS A 316 16.14 15.74 -6.62
C LYS A 316 17.02 15.41 -7.84
N GLY A 317 17.46 16.44 -8.55
CA GLY A 317 18.42 16.36 -9.66
C GLY A 317 19.87 16.61 -9.22
N SER A 318 20.69 17.09 -10.16
CA SER A 318 22.10 17.44 -9.96
C SER A 318 22.32 18.56 -8.93
N LYS A 319 23.53 18.64 -8.38
CA LYS A 319 23.98 19.83 -7.61
C LYS A 319 23.93 21.08 -8.50
N VAL A 320 23.72 22.24 -7.88
CA VAL A 320 23.79 23.53 -8.58
C VAL A 320 25.25 23.82 -8.96
N ASP A 321 25.49 24.08 -10.25
CA ASP A 321 26.81 24.36 -10.80
C ASP A 321 27.19 25.83 -10.56
N LYS A 322 27.45 26.15 -9.30
CA LYS A 322 27.86 27.48 -8.82
C LYS A 322 28.63 27.35 -7.51
N GLU A 323 29.71 28.11 -7.37
CA GLU A 323 30.46 28.19 -6.11
C GLU A 323 29.76 29.03 -5.03
N PHE A 324 29.87 28.59 -3.79
CA PHE A 324 29.30 29.24 -2.61
C PHE A 324 30.39 29.39 -1.52
N PRO A 325 31.31 30.36 -1.65
CA PRO A 325 32.50 30.45 -0.79
C PRO A 325 32.19 30.84 0.66
N ASP A 326 31.05 31.47 0.91
CA ASP A 326 30.61 31.91 2.23
C ASP A 326 29.09 31.73 2.44
N GLU A 327 28.63 31.86 3.69
CA GLU A 327 27.21 31.78 4.01
C GLU A 327 26.39 32.86 3.27
N LYS A 328 26.97 34.05 3.05
CA LYS A 328 26.30 35.19 2.42
C LYS A 328 25.91 34.90 0.96
N SER A 329 26.77 34.22 0.21
CA SER A 329 26.51 33.79 -1.17
C SER A 329 25.26 32.90 -1.30
N ILE A 330 24.96 32.10 -0.26
CA ILE A 330 23.76 31.25 -0.19
C ILE A 330 22.51 32.11 0.02
N PHE A 331 22.54 33.09 0.93
CA PHE A 331 21.42 34.03 1.13
C PHE A 331 21.18 34.88 -0.13
N ASP A 332 22.25 35.36 -0.76
CA ASP A 332 22.18 36.15 -1.99
C ASP A 332 21.55 35.35 -3.14
N PHE A 333 21.86 34.05 -3.26
CA PHE A 333 21.22 33.14 -4.23
C PHE A 333 19.74 32.88 -3.94
N LEU A 334 19.33 32.80 -2.67
CA LEU A 334 17.93 32.60 -2.28
C LEU A 334 17.09 33.89 -2.32
N GLY A 335 17.68 35.03 -2.70
CA GLY A 335 17.03 36.35 -2.74
C GLY A 335 16.75 36.92 -1.35
N MET A 336 17.57 36.58 -0.36
CA MET A 336 17.39 36.92 1.05
C MET A 336 18.44 37.93 1.52
N LYS A 337 18.07 38.77 2.50
CA LYS A 337 19.05 39.60 3.21
C LYS A 337 19.88 38.70 4.11
N TYR A 338 21.20 38.81 4.04
CA TYR A 338 22.10 38.04 4.89
C TYR A 338 21.85 38.33 6.37
N LYS A 339 21.87 37.25 7.19
CA LYS A 339 21.77 37.32 8.64
C LYS A 339 23.00 36.72 9.29
N LYS A 340 23.59 37.45 10.23
CA LYS A 340 24.68 36.98 11.08
C LYS A 340 24.21 35.81 11.96
N PRO A 341 25.10 34.93 12.43
CA PRO A 341 24.74 33.80 13.30
C PRO A 341 23.80 34.13 14.46
N GLU A 342 24.05 35.25 15.14
CA GLU A 342 23.30 35.71 16.31
C GLU A 342 21.87 36.16 15.97
N GLU A 343 21.63 36.53 14.71
CA GLU A 343 20.34 36.99 14.18
C GLU A 343 19.45 35.82 13.71
N ARG A 344 19.95 34.58 13.64
CA ARG A 344 19.24 33.41 13.08
C ARG A 344 18.36 32.69 14.13
N ILE A 345 17.55 33.49 14.83
CA ILE A 345 16.82 33.05 16.03
C ILE A 345 15.53 32.31 15.65
N ASP A 346 14.78 32.82 14.67
CA ASP A 346 13.41 32.38 14.37
C ASP A 346 13.08 32.44 12.87
N GLY A 347 11.79 32.44 12.51
CA GLY A 347 11.33 32.63 11.13
C GLY A 347 11.17 34.10 10.70
N GLN A 348 10.98 35.04 11.63
CA GLN A 348 10.91 36.48 11.30
C GLN A 348 12.29 37.06 10.96
N SER A 349 13.35 36.36 11.40
CA SER A 349 14.75 36.56 11.00
C SER A 349 14.95 36.48 9.46
N ILE A 350 14.00 35.93 8.71
CA ILE A 350 14.08 35.81 7.25
C ILE A 350 13.45 37.05 6.59
N GLU A 351 14.32 37.93 6.10
CA GLU A 351 13.95 39.06 5.26
C GLU A 351 14.33 38.80 3.80
N PHE A 352 13.41 39.09 2.89
CA PHE A 352 13.70 39.10 1.45
C PHE A 352 14.25 40.47 1.03
N LYS A 353 15.05 40.51 -0.03
CA LYS A 353 15.45 41.79 -0.65
C LYS A 353 14.27 42.34 -1.43
N GLU A 354 13.90 43.60 -1.20
CA GLU A 354 12.73 44.21 -1.84
C GLU A 354 12.92 44.46 -3.35
N ASP A 355 14.18 44.50 -3.81
CA ASP A 355 14.54 44.59 -5.22
C ASP A 355 15.12 43.27 -5.77
N ILE A 356 14.23 42.31 -6.06
CA ILE A 356 14.40 41.42 -7.21
C ILE A 356 13.10 41.44 -8.00
N ILE A 357 12.92 42.51 -8.77
CA ILE A 357 12.17 42.45 -10.02
C ILE A 357 12.84 41.34 -10.85
N PRO A 358 12.14 40.30 -11.33
CA PRO A 358 12.66 39.47 -12.40
C PRO A 358 12.69 40.33 -13.68
N PRO A 359 13.86 40.70 -14.23
CA PRO A 359 13.90 41.46 -15.47
C PRO A 359 13.44 40.55 -16.63
N PRO A 360 12.76 41.09 -17.65
CA PRO A 360 11.74 40.32 -18.35
C PRO A 360 12.08 40.10 -19.83
N GLU A 361 11.29 39.29 -20.54
CA GLU A 361 10.43 39.68 -21.68
C GLU A 361 9.67 38.42 -22.17
N LYS A 362 8.33 38.35 -22.02
CA LYS A 362 7.26 38.82 -22.94
C LYS A 362 6.97 37.81 -24.08
N LYS A 363 5.72 37.56 -24.51
CA LYS A 363 4.40 38.20 -24.23
C LYS A 363 3.28 37.13 -24.42
N GLU A 364 2.29 37.00 -23.53
CA GLU A 364 0.97 37.72 -23.47
C GLU A 364 0.06 37.44 -24.70
N ASP A 365 -1.28 37.44 -24.63
CA ASP A 365 -2.29 37.72 -23.58
C ASP A 365 -3.61 37.00 -23.95
N GLY A 366 -4.71 36.95 -23.18
CA GLY A 366 -5.08 37.49 -21.86
C GLY A 366 -6.39 36.80 -21.36
N GLY A 367 -6.71 36.78 -20.07
CA GLY A 367 -7.69 37.68 -19.42
C GLY A 367 -9.15 37.16 -19.54
N LEU A 368 -9.89 36.62 -18.55
CA LEU A 368 -10.18 36.89 -17.12
C LEU A 368 -11.63 37.37 -16.88
N GLU A 369 -12.41 36.52 -16.18
CA GLU A 369 -13.43 36.83 -15.17
C GLU A 369 -13.70 35.54 -14.34
N GLY A 370 -14.32 35.52 -13.15
CA GLY A 370 -14.79 36.63 -12.31
C GLY A 370 -15.81 36.24 -11.21
N PRO A 371 -15.58 35.22 -10.35
CA PRO A 371 -16.66 34.65 -9.53
C PRO A 371 -17.05 35.54 -8.34
N THR A 372 -18.27 36.08 -8.38
CA THR A 372 -18.90 36.82 -7.29
C THR A 372 -19.52 35.90 -6.23
N LEU A 373 -19.59 36.39 -4.98
CA LEU A 373 -20.10 35.68 -3.80
C LEU A 373 -21.53 36.12 -3.46
N HIS A 374 -22.48 35.19 -3.28
CA HIS A 374 -23.60 35.43 -2.33
C HIS A 374 -24.29 34.17 -1.73
N ASN A 375 -24.07 34.00 -0.42
CA ASN A 375 -25.04 33.75 0.67
C ASN A 375 -26.11 32.62 0.65
N LYS A 376 -25.97 31.71 1.65
CA LYS A 376 -27.00 31.13 2.57
C LYS A 376 -28.19 30.34 1.93
N THR A 377 -28.70 29.22 2.48
CA THR A 377 -28.98 28.90 3.90
C THR A 377 -29.29 27.40 4.11
N LEU A 378 -29.40 26.98 5.38
CA LEU A 378 -30.10 25.79 5.95
C LEU A 378 -29.37 24.44 6.09
N LYS A 379 -29.60 23.81 7.25
CA LYS A 379 -29.02 22.54 7.73
C LYS A 379 -29.76 21.32 7.16
N LYS A 380 -29.04 20.21 6.93
CA LYS A 380 -29.55 18.83 7.17
C LYS A 380 -28.40 17.83 7.38
N LEU A 381 -28.76 16.63 7.86
CA LEU A 381 -27.87 15.61 8.43
C LEU A 381 -26.67 15.22 7.56
N LYS A 382 -25.51 14.95 8.19
CA LYS A 382 -24.33 14.38 7.51
C LYS A 382 -24.56 12.92 7.12
N ILE A 383 -25.03 12.72 5.90
CA ILE A 383 -24.76 11.52 5.10
C ILE A 383 -23.26 11.56 4.75
N VAL A 384 -22.56 10.42 4.83
CA VAL A 384 -21.16 10.35 4.37
C VAL A 384 -21.16 10.43 2.84
N SER A 385 -20.43 11.39 2.28
CA SER A 385 -20.42 11.60 0.83
C SER A 385 -19.70 10.46 0.13
N VAL A 386 -20.22 10.02 -1.01
CA VAL A 386 -19.52 9.06 -1.89
C VAL A 386 -18.17 9.62 -2.33
N THR A 387 -18.07 10.94 -2.50
CA THR A 387 -16.82 11.67 -2.79
C THR A 387 -15.78 11.51 -1.68
N ASP A 388 -16.19 11.46 -0.41
CA ASP A 388 -15.27 11.22 0.72
C ASP A 388 -14.71 9.79 0.66
N ASN A 389 -15.55 8.81 0.36
CA ASN A 389 -15.14 7.41 0.21
C ASN A 389 -14.21 7.21 -1.00
N ILE A 390 -14.46 7.88 -2.13
CA ILE A 390 -13.59 7.85 -3.31
C ILE A 390 -12.22 8.50 -3.02
N ASN A 391 -12.20 9.66 -2.37
CA ASN A 391 -10.95 10.31 -1.97
C ASN A 391 -10.17 9.50 -0.93
N LYS A 392 -10.87 8.78 -0.04
CA LYS A 392 -10.25 7.82 0.88
C LYS A 392 -9.63 6.65 0.10
N PHE A 393 -10.32 6.10 -0.89
CA PHE A 393 -9.78 5.03 -1.74
C PHE A 393 -8.54 5.47 -2.54
N LYS A 394 -8.57 6.63 -3.21
CA LYS A 394 -7.38 7.20 -3.90
C LYS A 394 -6.15 7.33 -3.00
N LYS A 395 -6.35 7.60 -1.72
CA LYS A 395 -5.28 7.92 -0.75
C LYS A 395 -4.79 6.70 0.05
N GLU A 396 -5.67 5.72 0.31
CA GLU A 396 -5.40 4.59 1.20
C GLU A 396 -5.47 3.21 0.49
N GLY A 397 -5.83 3.19 -0.81
CA GLY A 397 -5.90 2.00 -1.65
C GLY A 397 -6.89 0.94 -1.13
N ILE A 398 -6.58 -0.34 -1.37
CA ILE A 398 -7.40 -1.50 -0.97
C ILE A 398 -7.76 -1.49 0.54
N SER A 399 -6.96 -0.81 1.38
CA SER A 399 -7.24 -0.60 2.80
C SER A 399 -8.56 0.14 3.05
N ALA A 400 -8.91 1.12 2.20
CA ALA A 400 -10.16 1.85 2.28
C ALA A 400 -11.34 0.95 1.89
N LEU A 401 -11.19 0.18 0.81
CA LEU A 401 -12.22 -0.75 0.32
C LEU A 401 -12.55 -1.84 1.37
N LYS A 402 -11.56 -2.22 2.19
CA LYS A 402 -11.74 -3.13 3.34
C LYS A 402 -12.58 -2.54 4.47
N MET A 403 -12.72 -1.22 4.55
CA MET A 403 -13.55 -0.54 5.54
C MET A 403 -14.95 -0.17 5.05
N MET A 404 -15.22 -0.33 3.74
CA MET A 404 -16.50 -0.02 3.12
C MET A 404 -17.40 -1.27 3.07
N THR A 405 -18.70 -1.03 3.22
CA THR A 405 -19.75 -2.04 3.07
C THR A 405 -20.00 -2.38 1.59
N GLU A 406 -20.68 -3.51 1.33
CA GLU A 406 -21.09 -3.88 -0.03
C GLU A 406 -21.90 -2.78 -0.72
N SER A 407 -22.83 -2.15 0.00
CA SER A 407 -23.63 -1.03 -0.53
C SER A 407 -22.76 0.19 -0.84
N GLU A 408 -21.79 0.56 0.02
CA GLU A 408 -20.88 1.68 -0.25
C GLU A 408 -19.96 1.39 -1.45
N LEU A 409 -19.41 0.19 -1.54
CA LEU A 409 -18.57 -0.24 -2.67
C LEU A 409 -19.36 -0.26 -3.98
N THR A 410 -20.57 -0.81 -3.97
CA THR A 410 -21.50 -0.79 -5.12
C THR A 410 -21.85 0.65 -5.51
N THR A 411 -22.07 1.53 -4.52
CA THR A 411 -22.31 2.96 -4.76
C THR A 411 -21.10 3.65 -5.36
N ILE A 412 -19.87 3.29 -4.96
CA ILE A 412 -18.64 3.83 -5.54
C ILE A 412 -18.46 3.32 -6.98
N ILE A 413 -18.74 2.04 -7.27
CA ILE A 413 -18.69 1.48 -8.63
C ILE A 413 -19.69 2.20 -9.53
N HIS A 414 -20.95 2.36 -9.10
CA HIS A 414 -21.93 3.17 -9.83
C HIS A 414 -21.47 4.61 -10.02
N THR A 415 -20.96 5.27 -8.99
CA THR A 415 -20.53 6.68 -9.09
C THR A 415 -19.32 6.85 -10.00
N ALA A 416 -18.39 5.89 -9.98
CA ALA A 416 -17.22 5.88 -10.87
C ALA A 416 -17.63 5.63 -12.32
N ASN A 417 -18.52 4.66 -12.58
CA ASN A 417 -19.12 4.46 -13.90
C ASN A 417 -19.88 5.72 -14.35
N ASN A 418 -20.68 6.34 -13.49
CA ASN A 418 -21.44 7.55 -13.85
C ASN A 418 -20.53 8.74 -14.16
N ALA A 419 -19.45 8.97 -13.41
CA ALA A 419 -18.50 10.04 -13.77
C ALA A 419 -17.74 9.70 -15.07
N TYR A 420 -17.40 8.43 -15.27
CA TYR A 420 -16.73 7.97 -16.50
C TYR A 420 -17.63 8.09 -17.74
N TYR A 421 -18.95 7.86 -17.64
CA TYR A 421 -19.88 7.83 -18.78
C TYR A 421 -20.85 9.03 -18.90
N CYS A 422 -21.01 9.86 -17.85
CA CYS A 422 -22.11 10.83 -17.75
C CYS A 422 -21.70 12.25 -17.29
N ASP A 423 -20.49 12.70 -17.67
CA ASP A 423 -20.04 14.12 -17.78
C ASP A 423 -19.31 14.76 -16.60
N GLU A 424 -18.20 14.18 -16.14
CA GLU A 424 -17.17 14.93 -15.39
C GLU A 424 -15.79 14.24 -15.55
N GLU A 425 -14.72 14.78 -14.98
CA GLU A 425 -13.40 14.12 -15.03
C GLU A 425 -13.44 12.73 -14.37
N PRO A 426 -12.76 11.71 -14.91
CA PRO A 426 -12.80 10.35 -14.37
C PRO A 426 -12.37 10.31 -12.90
N ILE A 427 -13.34 10.09 -12.01
CA ILE A 427 -13.12 10.13 -10.56
C ILE A 427 -12.33 8.93 -10.04
N LEU A 428 -12.04 7.93 -10.86
CA LEU A 428 -11.03 6.90 -10.64
C LEU A 428 -10.31 6.65 -11.97
N THR A 429 -9.00 6.38 -11.93
CA THR A 429 -8.25 5.87 -13.08
C THR A 429 -8.61 4.40 -13.33
N ASP A 430 -8.54 3.91 -14.57
CA ASP A 430 -8.83 2.51 -14.95
C ASP A 430 -8.22 1.50 -13.96
N ASN A 431 -6.92 1.59 -13.63
CA ASN A 431 -6.28 0.69 -12.65
C ASN A 431 -6.89 0.72 -11.23
N LEU A 432 -7.43 1.86 -10.78
CA LEU A 432 -8.12 1.94 -9.48
C LEU A 432 -9.55 1.40 -9.58
N TYR A 433 -10.20 1.56 -10.73
CA TYR A 433 -11.50 0.97 -11.01
C TYR A 433 -11.40 -0.57 -11.12
N ASP A 434 -10.39 -1.09 -11.82
CA ASP A 434 -10.10 -2.52 -11.91
C ASP A 434 -9.78 -3.12 -10.53
N ILE A 435 -8.93 -2.47 -9.73
CA ILE A 435 -8.67 -2.89 -8.33
C ILE A 435 -9.96 -2.91 -7.49
N LEU A 436 -10.87 -1.96 -7.71
CA LEU A 436 -12.18 -1.92 -7.03
C LEU A 436 -13.09 -3.07 -7.49
N ILE A 437 -13.15 -3.36 -8.80
CA ILE A 437 -13.95 -4.46 -9.35
C ILE A 437 -13.39 -5.83 -8.95
N GLU A 438 -12.08 -6.06 -9.09
CA GLU A 438 -11.42 -7.31 -8.65
C GLU A 438 -11.65 -7.55 -7.16
N TYR A 439 -11.44 -6.53 -6.32
CA TYR A 439 -11.69 -6.61 -4.88
C TYR A 439 -13.17 -6.88 -4.55
N MET A 440 -14.09 -6.28 -5.30
CA MET A 440 -15.52 -6.47 -5.12
C MET A 440 -15.96 -7.87 -5.56
N LEU A 441 -15.38 -8.41 -6.63
CA LEU A 441 -15.62 -9.76 -7.12
C LEU A 441 -15.00 -10.84 -6.23
N GLU A 442 -13.80 -10.61 -5.69
CA GLU A 442 -13.14 -11.50 -4.74
C GLU A 442 -13.95 -11.61 -3.44
N LYS A 443 -14.48 -10.49 -2.95
CA LYS A 443 -15.18 -10.41 -1.65
C LYS A 443 -16.68 -10.66 -1.72
N TYR A 444 -17.32 -10.27 -2.82
CA TYR A 444 -18.77 -10.41 -3.06
C TYR A 444 -19.02 -11.05 -4.43
N PRO A 445 -18.63 -12.32 -4.68
CA PRO A 445 -18.73 -13.02 -5.97
C PRO A 445 -20.17 -13.33 -6.44
N LYS A 446 -21.19 -12.70 -5.84
CA LYS A 446 -22.59 -12.70 -6.29
C LYS A 446 -23.13 -11.29 -6.60
N ASN A 447 -22.37 -10.24 -6.26
CA ASN A 447 -22.75 -8.86 -6.55
C ASN A 447 -22.87 -8.66 -8.07
N THR A 448 -24.05 -8.26 -8.52
CA THR A 448 -24.38 -8.13 -9.95
C THR A 448 -23.54 -7.03 -10.58
N VAL A 449 -23.55 -5.83 -9.98
CA VAL A 449 -22.82 -4.64 -10.46
C VAL A 449 -21.31 -4.88 -10.62
N ALA A 450 -20.70 -5.67 -9.73
CA ALA A 450 -19.28 -6.03 -9.84
C ALA A 450 -19.00 -7.10 -10.91
N LYS A 451 -19.89 -8.07 -11.12
CA LYS A 451 -19.82 -9.05 -12.23
C LYS A 451 -20.07 -8.42 -13.58
N GLU A 452 -20.93 -7.42 -13.56
CA GLU A 452 -21.22 -6.60 -14.70
C GLU A 452 -20.02 -5.69 -14.99
N GLY A 453 -19.37 -5.12 -13.99
CA GLY A 453 -18.22 -4.23 -14.20
C GLY A 453 -18.68 -2.96 -14.91
N HIS A 454 -18.20 -2.71 -16.12
CA HIS A 454 -18.80 -1.67 -16.97
C HIS A 454 -20.16 -2.09 -17.57
N THR A 455 -20.71 -3.27 -17.23
CA THR A 455 -21.90 -3.85 -17.89
C THR A 455 -23.28 -3.49 -17.34
N ASN A 456 -23.42 -2.82 -16.19
CA ASN A 456 -24.71 -2.22 -15.86
C ASN A 456 -24.60 -1.04 -14.90
N CYS A 457 -24.82 0.16 -15.44
CA CYS A 457 -25.35 1.26 -14.63
C CYS A 457 -26.83 1.02 -14.36
N ASP A 458 -27.15 0.70 -13.10
CA ASP A 458 -28.43 0.98 -12.43
C ASP A 458 -28.43 2.40 -11.82
N VAL A 459 -27.88 3.35 -12.56
CA VAL A 459 -28.42 4.71 -12.55
C VAL A 459 -29.19 4.88 -13.84
N ILE A 460 -30.30 5.59 -13.71
CA ILE A 460 -31.21 6.01 -14.78
C ILE A 460 -30.39 6.75 -15.85
N VAL A 461 -29.86 6.01 -16.83
CA VAL A 461 -29.34 6.57 -18.07
C VAL A 461 -30.51 6.78 -19.02
N GLU A 462 -31.47 7.62 -18.59
CA GLU A 462 -32.53 8.16 -19.47
C GLU A 462 -31.95 9.02 -20.58
N LYS A 463 -30.68 9.42 -20.48
CA LYS A 463 -29.94 10.07 -21.57
C LYS A 463 -28.99 9.08 -22.24
N ASN A 464 -29.55 8.39 -23.24
CA ASN A 464 -28.86 7.78 -24.37
C ASN A 464 -28.12 6.44 -24.15
N LYS A 465 -28.42 5.66 -23.09
CA LYS A 465 -28.04 4.22 -23.06
C LYS A 465 -28.87 3.47 -24.09
N VAL A 466 -28.21 2.70 -24.95
CA VAL A 466 -28.84 1.94 -26.03
C VAL A 466 -28.35 0.50 -26.02
N LYS A 467 -29.24 -0.44 -26.36
CA LYS A 467 -28.82 -1.79 -26.71
C LYS A 467 -28.08 -1.71 -28.05
N LEU A 468 -26.88 -2.26 -28.11
CA LEU A 468 -26.07 -2.24 -29.32
C LEU A 468 -26.69 -3.14 -30.40
N PRO A 469 -26.69 -2.74 -31.67
CA PRO A 469 -27.17 -3.60 -32.76
C PRO A 469 -26.32 -4.85 -32.99
N TYR A 470 -25.07 -4.86 -32.51
CA TYR A 470 -24.12 -5.98 -32.59
C TYR A 470 -23.34 -6.09 -31.28
N GLU A 471 -22.99 -7.31 -30.88
CA GLU A 471 -22.17 -7.51 -29.69
C GLU A 471 -20.68 -7.23 -29.93
N LEU A 472 -20.04 -6.56 -28.98
CA LEU A 472 -18.70 -5.98 -29.08
C LEU A 472 -17.76 -6.51 -27.99
N TRP A 473 -17.50 -7.81 -28.00
CA TRP A 473 -16.63 -8.49 -27.02
C TRP A 473 -15.15 -8.06 -27.09
N SER A 474 -14.38 -8.49 -26.08
CA SER A 474 -12.94 -8.19 -25.95
C SER A 474 -12.09 -9.34 -26.51
N MET A 475 -10.78 -9.31 -26.28
CA MET A 475 -9.83 -10.34 -26.71
C MET A 475 -9.15 -11.00 -25.51
N ASP A 476 -8.93 -12.32 -25.60
CA ASP A 476 -8.12 -13.05 -24.62
C ASP A 476 -6.63 -12.71 -24.78
N LYS A 477 -5.86 -12.77 -23.68
CA LYS A 477 -4.46 -12.33 -23.64
C LYS A 477 -3.51 -13.54 -23.67
N LEU A 478 -2.60 -13.61 -24.63
CA LEU A 478 -1.50 -14.60 -24.64
C LEU A 478 -0.18 -13.95 -24.18
N LYS A 479 0.56 -14.66 -23.32
CA LYS A 479 1.85 -14.20 -22.76
C LYS A 479 3.03 -14.95 -23.40
N PRO A 480 4.16 -14.28 -23.70
CA PRO A 480 5.30 -14.88 -24.42
C PRO A 480 5.95 -16.07 -23.70
N THR A 481 5.90 -16.09 -22.37
CA THR A 481 6.54 -17.10 -21.51
C THR A 481 5.83 -18.47 -21.51
N THR A 482 4.92 -18.70 -22.46
CA THR A 482 4.16 -19.94 -22.57
C THR A 482 4.14 -20.45 -24.00
N ASP A 483 4.09 -21.78 -24.17
CA ASP A 483 3.87 -22.47 -25.46
C ASP A 483 2.46 -22.21 -26.06
N ALA A 484 1.77 -21.15 -25.62
CA ALA A 484 0.39 -20.86 -25.96
C ALA A 484 0.23 -20.40 -27.42
N VAL A 485 1.17 -19.62 -27.97
CA VAL A 485 1.15 -19.23 -29.39
C VAL A 485 1.27 -20.46 -30.28
N ASN A 486 2.22 -21.37 -30.00
CA ASN A 486 2.36 -22.63 -30.73
C ASN A 486 1.12 -23.54 -30.61
N LYS A 487 0.48 -23.59 -29.43
CA LYS A 487 -0.78 -24.34 -29.23
C LYS A 487 -1.96 -23.70 -29.97
N TRP A 488 -2.00 -22.38 -30.06
CA TRP A 488 -3.04 -21.65 -30.76
C TRP A 488 -2.91 -21.81 -32.28
N ILE A 489 -1.69 -21.71 -32.84
CA ILE A 489 -1.39 -21.99 -34.26
C ILE A 489 -1.81 -23.41 -34.69
N LYS A 490 -1.70 -24.40 -33.79
CA LYS A 490 -2.16 -25.78 -34.04
C LYS A 490 -3.68 -25.89 -34.17
N LYS A 491 -4.45 -24.96 -33.59
CA LYS A 491 -5.92 -24.92 -33.67
C LYS A 491 -6.42 -23.99 -34.80
N TYR A 492 -5.69 -22.91 -35.06
CA TYR A 492 -6.01 -21.90 -36.08
C TYR A 492 -4.81 -21.72 -37.00
N SER A 493 -4.84 -22.36 -38.17
CA SER A 493 -3.79 -22.28 -39.18
C SER A 493 -3.90 -21.00 -40.02
N GLY A 494 -2.76 -20.37 -40.32
CA GLY A 494 -2.71 -19.12 -41.07
C GLY A 494 -3.29 -19.19 -42.49
N PRO A 495 -3.58 -18.05 -43.14
CA PRO A 495 -3.04 -16.72 -42.80
C PRO A 495 -3.65 -16.04 -41.56
N TYR A 496 -2.93 -15.03 -41.09
CA TYR A 496 -3.25 -14.23 -39.92
C TYR A 496 -3.20 -12.75 -40.28
N VAL A 497 -4.18 -11.98 -39.80
CA VAL A 497 -4.11 -10.52 -39.80
C VAL A 497 -3.59 -10.09 -38.43
N ILE A 498 -2.47 -9.37 -38.43
CA ILE A 498 -1.86 -8.81 -37.22
C ILE A 498 -2.05 -7.30 -37.28
N SER A 499 -2.55 -6.68 -36.21
CA SER A 499 -2.77 -5.23 -36.15
C SER A 499 -2.37 -4.62 -34.81
N CYS A 500 -2.10 -3.31 -34.80
CA CYS A 500 -1.84 -2.57 -33.57
C CYS A 500 -3.00 -2.71 -32.57
N LYS A 501 -2.74 -3.10 -31.33
CA LYS A 501 -3.75 -2.97 -30.28
C LYS A 501 -3.77 -1.53 -29.78
N LEU A 502 -4.70 -0.75 -30.32
CA LEU A 502 -4.93 0.66 -29.96
C LEU A 502 -5.31 0.80 -28.47
N ASP A 503 -4.84 1.88 -27.83
CA ASP A 503 -5.16 2.21 -26.45
C ASP A 503 -6.06 3.46 -26.33
N GLY A 504 -7.35 3.29 -26.60
CA GLY A 504 -8.34 4.37 -26.60
C GLY A 504 -9.72 3.92 -26.09
N ILE A 505 -10.77 4.41 -26.76
CA ILE A 505 -12.18 4.05 -26.51
C ILE A 505 -12.81 3.38 -27.73
N SER A 506 -13.04 2.07 -27.63
CA SER A 506 -13.75 1.28 -28.64
C SER A 506 -15.16 1.81 -28.89
N ALA A 507 -15.49 2.01 -30.17
CA ALA A 507 -16.78 2.51 -30.64
C ALA A 507 -17.22 1.79 -31.94
N LEU A 508 -18.55 1.73 -32.12
CA LEU A 508 -19.24 1.13 -33.25
C LEU A 508 -19.92 2.23 -34.07
N TYR A 509 -19.47 2.41 -35.30
CA TYR A 509 -20.12 3.23 -36.30
C TYR A 509 -21.05 2.37 -37.18
N ILE A 510 -22.23 2.88 -37.50
CA ILE A 510 -23.17 2.27 -38.45
C ILE A 510 -23.56 3.33 -39.47
N SER A 511 -23.38 3.04 -40.76
CA SER A 511 -23.86 3.92 -41.84
C SER A 511 -25.35 3.73 -42.08
N GLY A 512 -26.06 4.85 -42.20
CA GLY A 512 -27.42 4.89 -42.73
C GLY A 512 -27.41 5.15 -44.25
N LYS A 513 -28.59 5.13 -44.88
CA LYS A 513 -28.72 5.46 -46.32
C LYS A 513 -28.56 6.95 -46.58
N LYS A 514 -28.70 7.76 -45.53
CA LYS A 514 -28.43 9.19 -45.52
C LYS A 514 -27.45 9.53 -44.41
N SER A 515 -26.64 10.56 -44.59
CA SER A 515 -25.68 11.01 -43.57
C SER A 515 -26.30 11.24 -42.18
N ASN A 516 -27.54 11.73 -42.10
CA ASN A 516 -28.28 11.95 -40.84
C ASN A 516 -28.85 10.68 -40.17
N GLU A 517 -28.82 9.55 -40.86
CA GLU A 517 -29.20 8.22 -40.32
C GLU A 517 -28.01 7.48 -39.73
N ALA A 518 -26.77 7.98 -39.91
CA ALA A 518 -25.57 7.39 -39.34
C ALA A 518 -25.62 7.39 -37.80
N LYS A 519 -25.02 6.38 -37.19
CA LYS A 519 -25.00 6.17 -35.74
C LYS A 519 -23.60 5.86 -35.23
N LEU A 520 -23.29 6.35 -34.03
CA LEU A 520 -22.04 6.04 -33.34
C LEU A 520 -22.34 5.69 -31.89
N TYR A 521 -21.83 4.54 -31.46
CA TYR A 521 -22.05 3.99 -30.13
C TYR A 521 -20.72 3.68 -29.45
N THR A 522 -20.55 4.01 -28.18
CA THR A 522 -19.41 3.47 -27.41
C THR A 522 -19.59 1.96 -27.22
N ARG A 523 -18.50 1.21 -27.08
CA ARG A 523 -18.57 -0.23 -26.74
C ARG A 523 -19.37 -0.45 -25.46
N GLY A 524 -19.16 0.44 -24.48
CA GLY A 524 -19.57 0.26 -23.10
C GLY A 524 -19.22 -1.17 -22.65
N ASN A 525 -20.27 -1.98 -22.63
CA ASN A 525 -20.24 -3.29 -22.06
C ASN A 525 -20.16 -4.48 -23.03
N GLY A 526 -20.32 -4.24 -24.33
CA GLY A 526 -20.42 -5.28 -25.36
C GLY A 526 -21.84 -5.48 -25.91
N ILE A 527 -22.86 -5.45 -25.06
CA ILE A 527 -24.31 -5.60 -25.34
C ILE A 527 -25.05 -4.25 -25.27
N TYR A 528 -24.64 -3.35 -24.38
CA TYR A 528 -25.16 -2.00 -24.19
C TYR A 528 -24.03 -0.98 -24.23
N GLY A 529 -24.29 0.14 -24.91
CA GLY A 529 -23.39 1.27 -25.06
C GLY A 529 -24.13 2.60 -24.96
N GLN A 530 -23.43 3.68 -25.30
CA GLN A 530 -23.95 5.05 -25.26
C GLN A 530 -24.05 5.62 -26.68
N ASP A 531 -25.19 6.22 -27.03
CA ASP A 531 -25.34 6.96 -28.29
C ASP A 531 -24.54 8.27 -28.24
N ILE A 532 -23.41 8.27 -28.96
CA ILE A 532 -22.49 9.39 -29.18
C ILE A 532 -22.53 9.86 -30.64
N THR A 533 -23.65 9.65 -31.34
CA THR A 533 -23.87 10.07 -32.75
C THR A 533 -23.57 11.55 -32.98
N HIS A 534 -23.78 12.39 -31.97
CA HIS A 534 -23.47 13.83 -32.00
C HIS A 534 -21.97 14.14 -32.20
N LEU A 535 -21.07 13.19 -31.94
CA LEU A 535 -19.61 13.35 -32.15
C LEU A 535 -19.16 13.02 -33.59
N ILE A 536 -19.98 12.35 -34.40
CA ILE A 536 -19.64 11.96 -35.78
C ILE A 536 -19.13 13.14 -36.62
N PRO A 537 -19.74 14.35 -36.60
CA PRO A 537 -19.26 15.47 -37.40
C PRO A 537 -17.88 15.97 -37.01
N SER A 538 -17.49 15.85 -35.73
CA SER A 538 -16.22 16.38 -35.21
C SER A 538 -15.07 15.36 -35.25
N ILE A 539 -15.36 14.06 -35.13
CA ILE A 539 -14.35 12.99 -35.05
C ILE A 539 -14.23 12.21 -36.38
N ILE A 540 -15.34 11.94 -37.08
CA ILE A 540 -15.36 11.08 -38.27
C ILE A 540 -15.38 11.90 -39.57
N TRP A 541 -16.28 12.88 -39.69
CA TRP A 541 -16.40 13.69 -40.92
C TRP A 541 -15.37 14.81 -41.06
N LYS A 542 -14.47 14.97 -40.08
CA LYS A 542 -13.37 15.94 -40.03
C LYS A 542 -12.57 16.06 -41.34
N ASN A 543 -12.35 14.94 -42.03
CA ASN A 543 -11.48 14.88 -43.22
C ASN A 543 -12.24 14.77 -44.56
N LYS A 544 -13.55 14.49 -44.54
CA LYS A 544 -14.39 14.34 -45.74
C LYS A 544 -15.87 14.38 -45.36
N SER A 545 -16.68 15.15 -46.10
CA SER A 545 -18.12 14.93 -46.08
C SER A 545 -18.40 13.55 -46.66
N ILE A 546 -18.96 12.66 -45.84
CA ILE A 546 -19.44 11.36 -46.31
C ILE A 546 -20.66 11.62 -47.21
N ASN A 547 -20.53 11.28 -48.49
CA ASN A 547 -21.68 11.15 -49.38
C ASN A 547 -22.51 9.95 -48.95
N ASP A 548 -23.80 9.96 -49.27
CA ASP A 548 -24.71 8.86 -48.97
C ASP A 548 -24.15 7.52 -49.49
N PHE A 549 -23.85 6.59 -48.58
CA PHE A 549 -23.31 5.29 -48.94
C PHE A 549 -24.40 4.42 -49.56
N GLU A 550 -24.14 3.84 -50.74
CA GLU A 550 -25.09 2.92 -51.40
C GLU A 550 -25.38 1.65 -50.56
N ILE A 551 -24.45 1.28 -49.67
CA ILE A 551 -24.49 0.09 -48.83
C ILE A 551 -24.41 0.49 -47.36
N SER A 552 -25.37 0.03 -46.54
CA SER A 552 -25.30 0.15 -45.08
C SER A 552 -24.34 -0.89 -44.50
N PHE A 553 -23.34 -0.40 -43.77
CA PHE A 553 -22.26 -1.16 -43.17
C PHE A 553 -22.13 -0.82 -41.69
N ALA A 554 -21.43 -1.68 -40.95
CA ALA A 554 -21.14 -1.49 -39.54
C ALA A 554 -19.65 -1.70 -39.30
N ILE A 555 -18.97 -0.72 -38.72
CA ILE A 555 -17.52 -0.69 -38.52
C ILE A 555 -17.24 -0.44 -37.04
N ARG A 556 -16.31 -1.21 -36.48
CA ARG A 556 -15.78 -0.99 -35.15
C ARG A 556 -14.37 -0.40 -35.25
N GLY A 557 -14.11 0.57 -34.40
CA GLY A 557 -12.84 1.28 -34.31
C GLY A 557 -12.58 1.79 -32.91
N GLU A 558 -11.42 2.43 -32.74
CA GLU A 558 -11.04 3.09 -31.49
C GLU A 558 -11.08 4.60 -31.71
N ILE A 559 -11.78 5.32 -30.84
CA ILE A 559 -11.59 6.77 -30.69
C ILE A 559 -10.30 6.95 -29.90
N ILE A 560 -9.36 7.74 -30.42
CA ILE A 560 -8.00 7.89 -29.91
C ILE A 560 -7.44 9.28 -30.23
N ILE A 561 -6.25 9.61 -29.72
CA ILE A 561 -5.49 10.84 -30.03
C ILE A 561 -4.04 10.47 -30.38
N LYS A 562 -3.44 11.20 -31.32
CA LYS A 562 -2.03 11.03 -31.68
C LYS A 562 -1.10 11.43 -30.52
N LYS A 563 -0.04 10.65 -30.29
CA LYS A 563 0.99 10.90 -29.25
C LYS A 563 1.48 12.35 -29.28
N SER A 564 1.92 12.82 -30.44
CA SER A 564 2.46 14.17 -30.64
C SER A 564 1.46 15.31 -30.38
N VAL A 565 0.17 15.08 -30.61
CA VAL A 565 -0.90 16.06 -30.30
C VAL A 565 -1.16 16.07 -28.79
N PHE A 566 -1.21 14.90 -28.16
CA PHE A 566 -1.37 14.75 -26.72
C PHE A 566 -0.21 15.39 -25.93
N GLU A 567 1.03 15.06 -26.29
CA GLU A 567 2.23 15.62 -25.67
C GLU A 567 2.28 17.14 -25.77
N LYS A 568 1.93 17.70 -26.95
CA LYS A 568 2.00 19.14 -27.19
C LYS A 568 0.89 19.95 -26.51
N LYS A 569 -0.31 19.38 -26.31
CA LYS A 569 -1.51 20.12 -25.86
C LYS A 569 -2.04 19.71 -24.48
N TYR A 570 -1.81 18.48 -24.03
CA TYR A 570 -2.60 17.84 -22.97
C TYR A 570 -1.80 17.12 -21.88
N ALA A 571 -0.52 16.78 -22.10
CA ALA A 571 0.31 16.04 -21.15
C ALA A 571 0.53 16.73 -19.78
N ASP A 572 0.51 18.06 -19.73
CA ASP A 572 0.59 18.81 -18.45
C ASP A 572 -0.64 18.64 -17.55
N LYS A 573 -1.76 18.16 -18.11
CA LYS A 573 -3.07 18.08 -17.44
C LYS A 573 -3.56 16.64 -17.27
N PHE A 574 -3.17 15.73 -18.16
CA PHE A 574 -3.64 14.34 -18.18
C PHE A 574 -2.47 13.36 -18.15
N ALA A 575 -2.60 12.29 -17.36
CA ALA A 575 -1.51 11.35 -17.13
C ALA A 575 -1.20 10.41 -18.32
N ASN A 576 -2.16 10.19 -19.23
CA ASN A 576 -1.96 9.42 -20.46
C ASN A 576 -3.04 9.77 -21.52
N PRO A 577 -2.82 9.42 -22.81
CA PRO A 577 -3.79 9.65 -23.89
C PRO A 577 -5.15 8.99 -23.67
N ARG A 578 -5.18 7.72 -23.24
CA ARG A 578 -6.41 6.95 -23.00
C ARG A 578 -7.39 7.66 -22.07
N ASN A 579 -6.92 8.11 -20.91
CA ASN A 579 -7.72 8.82 -19.91
C ASN A 579 -8.25 10.16 -20.43
N PHE A 580 -7.48 10.86 -21.27
CA PHE A 580 -7.93 12.09 -21.92
C PHE A 580 -9.07 11.80 -22.89
N VAL A 581 -8.92 10.83 -23.79
CA VAL A 581 -9.96 10.48 -24.77
C VAL A 581 -11.24 10.03 -24.06
N ALA A 582 -11.13 9.18 -23.04
CA ALA A 582 -12.23 8.80 -22.17
C ALA A 582 -12.94 10.01 -21.55
N GLY A 583 -12.18 10.96 -20.99
CA GLY A 583 -12.69 12.17 -20.36
C GLY A 583 -13.27 13.22 -21.33
N ILE A 584 -13.05 13.09 -22.65
CA ILE A 584 -13.64 13.97 -23.66
C ILE A 584 -14.89 13.34 -24.30
N VAL A 585 -14.85 12.06 -24.67
CA VAL A 585 -15.98 11.35 -25.33
C VAL A 585 -17.24 11.32 -24.45
N ASN A 586 -17.08 11.38 -23.12
CA ASN A 586 -18.18 11.28 -22.16
C ASN A 586 -18.69 12.64 -21.62
N LYS A 587 -18.26 13.79 -22.18
CA LYS A 587 -18.73 15.13 -21.79
C LYS A 587 -19.97 15.59 -22.59
N LYS A 588 -20.88 16.33 -21.93
CA LYS A 588 -22.07 16.96 -22.55
C LYS A 588 -21.74 18.31 -23.19
N SER A 589 -20.72 19.03 -22.70
CA SER A 589 -20.32 20.32 -23.26
C SER A 589 -19.36 20.13 -24.43
N ILE A 590 -19.87 20.41 -25.63
CA ILE A 590 -19.14 20.25 -26.89
C ILE A 590 -18.13 21.40 -27.02
N ASN A 591 -16.85 21.14 -26.73
CA ASN A 591 -15.76 21.98 -27.21
C ASN A 591 -15.23 21.40 -28.52
N HIS A 592 -15.64 21.99 -29.64
CA HIS A 592 -15.31 21.51 -30.99
C HIS A 592 -13.79 21.49 -31.26
N ASP A 593 -13.02 22.42 -30.69
CA ASP A 593 -11.57 22.47 -30.89
C ASP A 593 -10.89 21.23 -30.30
N ILE A 594 -11.31 20.81 -29.09
CA ILE A 594 -10.77 19.63 -28.41
C ILE A 594 -11.23 18.33 -29.12
N LEU A 595 -12.48 18.29 -29.59
CA LEU A 595 -12.97 17.14 -30.36
C LEU A 595 -12.26 17.00 -31.72
N SER A 596 -11.80 18.11 -32.31
CA SER A 596 -11.03 18.09 -33.56
C SER A 596 -9.63 17.46 -33.41
N ASP A 597 -9.10 17.36 -32.19
CA ASP A 597 -7.83 16.66 -31.90
C ASP A 597 -8.00 15.14 -31.73
N LEU A 598 -9.24 14.63 -31.69
CA LEU A 598 -9.53 13.19 -31.67
C LEU A 598 -9.65 12.63 -33.10
N ASP A 599 -9.24 11.38 -33.25
CA ASP A 599 -9.37 10.60 -34.49
C ASP A 599 -10.13 9.29 -34.18
N PHE A 600 -10.89 8.78 -35.16
CA PHE A 600 -11.47 7.42 -35.12
C PHE A 600 -10.71 6.52 -36.11
N VAL A 601 -10.11 5.46 -35.57
CA VAL A 601 -9.28 4.51 -36.32
C VAL A 601 -10.01 3.15 -36.37
N PRO A 602 -10.55 2.72 -37.52
CA PRO A 602 -11.29 1.47 -37.63
C PRO A 602 -10.36 0.26 -37.66
N TYR A 603 -10.86 -0.89 -37.18
CA TYR A 603 -10.10 -2.14 -37.13
C TYR A 603 -10.92 -3.42 -37.38
N GLU A 604 -12.25 -3.34 -37.48
CA GLU A 604 -13.13 -4.48 -37.72
C GLU A 604 -14.35 -4.00 -38.55
N VAL A 605 -14.69 -4.73 -39.62
CA VAL A 605 -15.95 -4.55 -40.35
C VAL A 605 -16.91 -5.65 -39.90
N ILE A 606 -17.99 -5.24 -39.24
CA ILE A 606 -19.03 -6.13 -38.72
C ILE A 606 -20.02 -6.52 -39.83
N LYS A 607 -20.31 -5.59 -40.73
CA LYS A 607 -21.20 -5.79 -41.87
C LYS A 607 -20.67 -4.97 -43.05
N PRO A 608 -20.50 -5.54 -44.26
CA PRO A 608 -20.72 -6.94 -44.62
C PRO A 608 -19.79 -7.91 -43.86
N GLU A 609 -20.22 -9.17 -43.72
CA GLU A 609 -19.39 -10.24 -43.14
C GLU A 609 -18.40 -10.75 -44.20
N ILE A 610 -17.14 -10.34 -44.07
CA ILE A 610 -16.02 -10.66 -44.98
C ILE A 610 -14.77 -11.04 -44.19
N LYS A 611 -13.77 -11.67 -44.83
CA LYS A 611 -12.56 -12.15 -44.14
C LYS A 611 -11.77 -10.99 -43.52
N PRO A 612 -11.10 -11.16 -42.36
CA PRO A 612 -10.31 -10.10 -41.72
C PRO A 612 -9.35 -9.33 -42.65
N SER A 613 -8.72 -9.98 -43.63
CA SER A 613 -7.87 -9.32 -44.63
C SER A 613 -8.68 -8.45 -45.60
N GLU A 614 -9.82 -8.95 -46.07
CA GLU A 614 -10.79 -8.23 -46.90
C GLU A 614 -11.43 -7.06 -46.14
N GLN A 615 -11.64 -7.18 -44.82
CA GLN A 615 -12.09 -6.08 -43.96
C GLN A 615 -11.10 -4.91 -43.99
N MET A 616 -9.80 -5.18 -43.88
CA MET A 616 -8.78 -4.12 -43.97
C MET A 616 -8.74 -3.50 -45.38
N GLY A 617 -8.94 -4.30 -46.43
CA GLY A 617 -9.10 -3.80 -47.80
C GLY A 617 -10.31 -2.87 -47.97
N PHE A 618 -11.47 -3.28 -47.43
CA PHE A 618 -12.71 -2.48 -47.42
C PHE A 618 -12.53 -1.17 -46.64
N LEU A 619 -11.84 -1.20 -45.50
CA LEU A 619 -11.53 0.02 -44.74
C LEU A 619 -10.57 0.96 -45.51
N LEU A 620 -9.65 0.43 -46.32
CA LEU A 620 -8.77 1.23 -47.17
C LEU A 620 -9.49 1.87 -48.37
N SER A 621 -10.56 1.25 -48.90
CA SER A 621 -11.30 1.79 -50.06
C SER A 621 -12.51 2.65 -49.68
N GLU A 622 -13.32 2.21 -48.71
CA GLU A 622 -14.63 2.81 -48.40
C GLU A 622 -14.62 3.77 -47.20
N TRP A 623 -13.61 3.69 -46.31
CA TRP A 623 -13.56 4.53 -45.11
C TRP A 623 -12.80 5.86 -45.32
N VAL A 624 -13.08 6.84 -44.45
CA VAL A 624 -12.58 8.22 -44.55
C VAL A 624 -11.23 8.46 -43.87
N SER A 625 -10.77 7.52 -43.04
CA SER A 625 -9.45 7.53 -42.39
C SER A 625 -8.70 6.22 -42.66
N PRO A 626 -7.36 6.18 -42.59
CA PRO A 626 -6.64 4.92 -42.64
C PRO A 626 -7.09 3.99 -41.49
N PRO A 627 -7.22 2.67 -41.73
CA PRO A 627 -7.44 1.71 -40.66
C PRO A 627 -6.24 1.63 -39.70
N VAL A 628 -6.45 0.87 -38.63
CA VAL A 628 -5.37 0.42 -37.74
C VAL A 628 -4.19 -0.12 -38.56
N ASN A 629 -2.96 0.18 -38.18
CA ASN A 629 -1.80 -0.37 -38.88
C ASN A 629 -1.79 -1.90 -38.74
N PHE A 630 -1.59 -2.59 -39.87
CA PHE A 630 -1.73 -4.03 -39.95
C PHE A 630 -0.73 -4.66 -40.95
N VAL A 631 -0.46 -5.95 -40.77
CA VAL A 631 0.23 -6.81 -41.73
C VAL A 631 -0.50 -8.15 -41.84
N ILE A 632 -0.32 -8.85 -42.96
CA ILE A 632 -0.90 -10.18 -43.19
C ILE A 632 0.25 -11.18 -43.26
N GLU A 633 0.25 -12.14 -42.34
CA GLU A 633 1.33 -13.11 -42.18
C GLU A 633 0.84 -14.54 -42.33
N ARG A 634 1.65 -15.39 -42.97
CA ARG A 634 1.35 -16.83 -43.08
C ARG A 634 1.83 -17.63 -41.87
N LYS A 635 2.75 -17.06 -41.08
CA LYS A 635 3.34 -17.69 -39.89
C LYS A 635 3.58 -16.63 -38.83
N ILE A 636 3.30 -16.98 -37.58
CA ILE A 636 3.58 -16.15 -36.41
C ILE A 636 4.39 -16.96 -35.40
N SER A 637 5.20 -16.27 -34.61
CA SER A 637 5.95 -16.79 -33.48
C SER A 637 5.97 -15.75 -32.35
N ASN A 638 6.54 -16.08 -31.19
CA ASN A 638 6.69 -15.06 -30.14
C ASN A 638 7.66 -13.95 -30.56
N GLU A 639 8.69 -14.31 -31.32
CA GLU A 639 9.78 -13.44 -31.76
C GLU A 639 9.27 -12.42 -32.77
N ASN A 640 8.60 -12.85 -33.87
CA ASN A 640 8.13 -11.91 -34.88
C ASN A 640 7.00 -11.00 -34.39
N LEU A 641 6.12 -11.47 -33.50
CA LEU A 641 5.12 -10.63 -32.84
C LEU A 641 5.74 -9.64 -31.84
N SER A 642 6.90 -9.98 -31.25
CA SER A 642 7.64 -9.08 -30.36
C SER A 642 8.38 -8.00 -31.12
N GLU A 643 9.09 -8.36 -32.19
CA GLU A 643 9.78 -7.41 -33.09
C GLU A 643 8.80 -6.40 -33.68
N LEU A 644 7.66 -6.88 -34.20
CA LEU A 644 6.60 -6.04 -34.77
C LEU A 644 5.96 -5.11 -33.73
N LEU A 645 5.76 -5.57 -32.50
CA LEU A 645 5.27 -4.73 -31.40
C LEU A 645 6.27 -3.63 -31.02
N LEU A 646 7.57 -3.93 -30.98
CA LEU A 646 8.61 -2.94 -30.70
C LEU A 646 8.67 -1.88 -31.80
N GLU A 647 8.69 -2.31 -33.07
CA GLU A 647 8.70 -1.41 -34.23
C GLU A 647 7.47 -0.47 -34.23
N TRP A 648 6.26 -1.02 -34.03
CA TRP A 648 5.05 -0.20 -34.02
C TRP A 648 4.97 0.72 -32.80
N ARG A 649 5.54 0.35 -31.64
CA ARG A 649 5.59 1.26 -30.48
C ARG A 649 6.39 2.51 -30.76
N GLU A 650 7.53 2.35 -31.42
CA GLU A 650 8.42 3.46 -31.82
C GLU A 650 7.81 4.30 -32.95
N LYS A 651 7.32 3.65 -34.01
CA LYS A 651 6.96 4.34 -35.27
C LYS A 651 5.51 4.79 -35.39
N TYR A 652 4.57 4.24 -34.60
CA TYR A 652 3.14 4.49 -34.82
C TYR A 652 2.63 5.73 -34.07
N ASP A 653 1.85 6.55 -34.78
CA ASP A 653 1.29 7.84 -34.34
C ASP A 653 0.47 7.76 -33.04
N TYR A 654 -0.11 6.60 -32.72
CA TYR A 654 -1.03 6.39 -31.60
C TYR A 654 -0.42 5.48 -30.53
N GLU A 655 -0.93 5.58 -29.30
CA GLU A 655 -0.56 4.66 -28.22
C GLU A 655 -1.07 3.24 -28.48
N ILE A 656 -0.19 2.26 -28.22
CA ILE A 656 -0.48 0.84 -28.40
C ILE A 656 0.00 0.00 -27.22
N ASP A 657 -0.90 -0.81 -26.68
CA ASP A 657 -0.65 -1.62 -25.49
C ASP A 657 -0.36 -3.09 -25.80
N GLY A 658 -0.27 -3.46 -27.09
CA GLY A 658 0.03 -4.79 -27.62
C GLY A 658 -0.19 -4.89 -29.14
N VAL A 659 -0.22 -6.10 -29.68
CA VAL A 659 -0.76 -6.40 -31.02
C VAL A 659 -1.94 -7.36 -30.93
N ILE A 660 -2.91 -7.21 -31.83
CA ILE A 660 -4.00 -8.18 -32.02
C ILE A 660 -3.60 -9.12 -33.15
N VAL A 661 -3.85 -10.41 -32.96
CA VAL A 661 -3.70 -11.44 -33.99
C VAL A 661 -5.08 -12.06 -34.22
N VAL A 662 -5.52 -12.10 -35.47
CA VAL A 662 -6.79 -12.72 -35.91
C VAL A 662 -6.50 -13.76 -36.98
N ASN A 663 -7.14 -14.94 -36.91
CA ASN A 663 -7.09 -15.89 -38.02
C ASN A 663 -7.97 -15.43 -39.19
N ASP A 664 -7.45 -15.47 -40.41
CA ASP A 664 -8.05 -14.85 -41.59
C ASP A 664 -9.19 -15.69 -42.23
N GLU A 665 -10.16 -16.04 -41.41
CA GLU A 665 -11.36 -16.81 -41.78
C GLU A 665 -12.63 -16.12 -41.27
N ILE A 666 -13.76 -16.44 -41.91
CA ILE A 666 -15.07 -15.91 -41.50
C ILE A 666 -15.62 -16.78 -40.36
N TYR A 667 -15.91 -16.14 -39.23
CA TYR A 667 -16.52 -16.76 -38.07
C TYR A 667 -17.83 -16.04 -37.70
N PRO A 668 -18.85 -16.75 -37.19
CA PRO A 668 -20.03 -16.10 -36.64
C PRO A 668 -19.65 -15.20 -35.47
N ARG A 669 -20.33 -14.05 -35.34
CA ARG A 669 -20.10 -13.11 -34.22
C ARG A 669 -20.31 -13.84 -32.89
N PRO A 670 -19.30 -13.89 -32.00
CA PRO A 670 -19.37 -14.69 -30.79
C PRO A 670 -20.17 -13.98 -29.69
N GLU A 671 -20.76 -14.77 -28.77
CA GLU A 671 -21.41 -14.31 -27.53
C GLU A 671 -20.41 -14.15 -26.35
N LYS A 672 -19.11 -14.09 -26.66
CA LYS A 672 -17.98 -13.96 -25.72
C LYS A 672 -16.71 -13.53 -26.47
N ASN A 673 -15.58 -13.41 -25.78
CA ASN A 673 -14.28 -13.20 -26.45
C ASN A 673 -14.03 -14.30 -27.52
N PRO A 674 -13.58 -13.95 -28.74
CA PRO A 674 -13.34 -14.90 -29.82
C PRO A 674 -12.11 -15.75 -29.52
N GLU A 675 -12.23 -17.08 -29.69
CA GLU A 675 -11.09 -17.99 -29.53
C GLU A 675 -10.11 -17.96 -30.73
N TYR A 676 -10.60 -17.48 -31.88
CA TYR A 676 -9.87 -17.31 -33.15
C TYR A 676 -9.11 -15.98 -33.26
N ALA A 677 -9.02 -15.21 -32.18
CA ALA A 677 -8.18 -14.02 -32.09
C ALA A 677 -7.62 -13.85 -30.67
N PHE A 678 -6.49 -13.16 -30.54
CA PHE A 678 -5.89 -12.86 -29.23
C PHE A 678 -5.12 -11.54 -29.22
N ALA A 679 -4.98 -10.98 -28.02
CA ALA A 679 -4.06 -9.87 -27.75
C ALA A 679 -2.70 -10.42 -27.29
N PHE A 680 -1.66 -10.20 -28.09
CA PHE A 680 -0.27 -10.44 -27.71
C PHE A 680 0.31 -9.20 -27.03
N LYS A 681 0.96 -9.41 -25.89
CA LYS A 681 1.70 -8.36 -25.18
C LYS A 681 3.04 -8.90 -24.73
N MET A 682 4.12 -8.21 -25.09
CA MET A 682 5.42 -8.49 -24.47
C MET A 682 5.39 -8.19 -22.97
N VAL A 683 6.08 -9.02 -22.19
CA VAL A 683 6.64 -8.57 -20.91
C VAL A 683 7.97 -7.90 -21.27
N ILE A 684 7.93 -6.61 -21.60
CA ILE A 684 9.15 -5.86 -21.87
C ILE A 684 9.92 -5.69 -20.57
N SER A 685 11.25 -5.58 -20.68
CA SER A 685 12.22 -5.30 -19.62
C SER A 685 11.80 -4.16 -18.66
N ASP A 686 10.92 -3.25 -19.07
CA ASP A 686 10.34 -2.17 -18.26
C ASP A 686 9.61 -2.66 -16.99
N GLN A 687 9.17 -3.92 -16.97
CA GLN A 687 8.59 -4.59 -15.79
C GLN A 687 9.60 -5.42 -14.99
N ILE A 688 10.88 -5.37 -15.34
CA ILE A 688 11.97 -6.05 -14.66
C ILE A 688 12.96 -5.00 -14.16
N ALA A 689 13.25 -5.03 -12.86
CA ALA A 689 14.35 -4.23 -12.32
C ALA A 689 15.22 -5.10 -11.42
N GLU A 690 16.52 -4.87 -11.50
CA GLU A 690 17.47 -5.39 -10.53
C GLU A 690 17.39 -4.55 -9.26
N ALA A 691 17.33 -5.21 -8.11
CA ALA A 691 17.35 -4.53 -6.82
C ALA A 691 18.21 -5.32 -5.85
N LYS A 692 18.97 -4.60 -5.02
CA LYS A 692 19.78 -5.21 -3.97
C LYS A 692 18.91 -5.64 -2.81
N VAL A 693 19.10 -6.85 -2.31
CA VAL A 693 18.43 -7.37 -1.12
C VAL A 693 19.04 -6.74 0.12
N VAL A 694 18.21 -6.04 0.89
CA VAL A 694 18.60 -5.43 2.17
C VAL A 694 18.20 -6.28 3.37
N ASP A 695 17.20 -7.17 3.23
CA ASP A 695 16.78 -8.09 4.29
C ASP A 695 15.95 -9.27 3.75
N VAL A 696 15.84 -10.34 4.53
CA VAL A 696 14.85 -11.42 4.33
C VAL A 696 14.08 -11.59 5.63
N ILE A 697 12.80 -11.21 5.60
CA ILE A 697 11.92 -11.19 6.77
C ILE A 697 11.07 -12.46 6.75
N TRP A 698 11.19 -13.26 7.80
CA TRP A 698 10.41 -14.48 7.97
C TRP A 698 9.20 -14.23 8.85
N THR A 699 8.02 -14.68 8.42
CA THR A 699 6.79 -14.56 9.22
C THR A 699 6.04 -15.89 9.21
N PRO A 700 5.68 -16.46 10.38
CA PRO A 700 4.94 -17.71 10.43
C PRO A 700 3.50 -17.52 9.93
N SER A 701 2.96 -18.53 9.24
CA SER A 701 1.53 -18.64 8.91
C SER A 701 0.71 -19.06 10.14
N LYS A 702 -0.62 -19.12 10.02
CA LYS A 702 -1.48 -19.71 11.06
C LYS A 702 -1.18 -21.19 11.34
N ASP A 703 -0.49 -21.86 10.41
CA ASP A 703 -0.12 -23.27 10.48
C ASP A 703 1.37 -23.46 10.87
N GLY A 704 2.07 -22.40 11.28
CA GLY A 704 3.49 -22.43 11.68
C GLY A 704 4.51 -22.33 10.53
N TYR A 705 4.07 -22.29 9.26
CA TYR A 705 4.97 -22.23 8.10
C TYR A 705 5.66 -20.87 8.01
N LEU A 706 6.99 -20.84 8.03
CA LEU A 706 7.80 -19.63 7.94
C LEU A 706 7.87 -19.16 6.48
N LYS A 707 7.18 -18.05 6.17
CA LYS A 707 7.14 -17.49 4.82
C LYS A 707 8.13 -16.34 4.66
N PRO A 708 9.06 -16.41 3.68
CA PRO A 708 10.05 -15.37 3.44
C PRO A 708 9.48 -14.23 2.60
N ARG A 709 9.69 -13.01 3.10
CA ARG A 709 9.46 -11.76 2.37
C ARG A 709 10.79 -11.05 2.23
N VAL A 710 11.27 -10.97 1.00
CA VAL A 710 12.55 -10.32 0.69
C VAL A 710 12.32 -8.82 0.64
N ARG A 711 13.12 -8.06 1.39
CA ARG A 711 13.14 -6.61 1.39
C ARG A 711 14.30 -6.14 0.52
N ILE A 712 14.03 -5.14 -0.31
CA ILE A 712 14.96 -4.67 -1.33
C ILE A 712 15.23 -3.18 -1.16
N GLU A 713 16.30 -2.69 -1.80
CA GLU A 713 16.46 -1.26 -2.05
C GLU A 713 15.26 -0.74 -2.86
N PRO A 714 14.72 0.45 -2.54
CA PRO A 714 13.48 0.88 -3.19
C PRO A 714 13.65 1.22 -4.67
N ILE A 715 12.99 0.45 -5.52
CA ILE A 715 12.95 0.64 -6.98
C ILE A 715 11.58 1.15 -7.44
N VAL A 716 11.52 1.81 -8.60
CA VAL A 716 10.26 2.17 -9.26
C VAL A 716 10.06 1.27 -10.47
N LEU A 717 8.96 0.54 -10.51
CA LEU A 717 8.68 -0.46 -11.55
C LEU A 717 7.17 -0.46 -11.86
N GLY A 718 6.82 -0.14 -13.12
CA GLY A 718 5.44 0.12 -13.51
C GLY A 718 4.81 1.30 -12.74
N GLY A 719 5.56 2.39 -12.57
CA GLY A 719 5.11 3.63 -11.92
C GLY A 719 4.88 3.55 -10.40
N VAL A 720 5.18 2.42 -9.76
CA VAL A 720 4.98 2.21 -8.30
C VAL A 720 6.31 1.89 -7.63
N LYS A 721 6.51 2.45 -6.42
CA LYS A 721 7.67 2.18 -5.57
C LYS A 721 7.53 0.78 -4.93
N ILE A 722 8.48 -0.11 -5.20
CA ILE A 722 8.56 -1.46 -4.63
C ILE A 722 9.69 -1.50 -3.61
N GLU A 723 9.39 -2.00 -2.41
CA GLU A 723 10.37 -2.19 -1.31
C GLU A 723 10.44 -3.66 -0.84
N TYR A 724 9.57 -4.53 -1.39
CA TYR A 724 9.47 -5.94 -1.00
C TYR A 724 9.05 -6.83 -2.18
N ALA A 725 9.61 -8.02 -2.24
CA ALA A 725 9.22 -9.12 -3.12
C ALA A 725 8.93 -10.40 -2.32
N THR A 726 8.17 -11.33 -2.89
CA THR A 726 8.01 -12.66 -2.29
C THR A 726 9.25 -13.53 -2.52
N GLY A 727 9.70 -14.22 -1.47
CA GLY A 727 10.72 -15.27 -1.56
C GLY A 727 10.15 -16.68 -1.75
N PHE A 728 8.85 -16.79 -2.03
CA PHE A 728 8.08 -18.03 -2.22
C PHE A 728 8.06 -19.01 -1.03
N ASN A 729 9.17 -19.67 -0.73
CA ASN A 729 9.31 -20.73 0.27
C ASN A 729 10.77 -20.83 0.77
N ALA A 730 11.00 -21.65 1.78
CA ALA A 730 12.31 -21.69 2.43
C ALA A 730 13.41 -22.29 1.55
N LYS A 731 13.06 -23.29 0.73
CA LYS A 731 13.97 -23.88 -0.25
C LYS A 731 14.40 -22.87 -1.31
N PHE A 732 13.50 -22.04 -1.81
CA PHE A 732 13.84 -21.01 -2.80
C PHE A 732 14.89 -20.01 -2.27
N ILE A 733 14.76 -19.56 -1.02
CA ILE A 733 15.76 -18.68 -0.39
C ILE A 733 17.12 -19.39 -0.26
N LYS A 734 17.11 -20.66 0.17
CA LYS A 734 18.32 -21.47 0.37
C LYS A 734 19.03 -21.78 -0.96
N ASP A 735 18.31 -22.36 -1.91
CA ASP A 735 18.86 -22.88 -3.17
C ASP A 735 19.42 -21.75 -4.07
N ASN A 736 18.90 -20.52 -3.93
CA ASN A 736 19.34 -19.36 -4.70
C ASN A 736 20.26 -18.41 -3.89
N ASN A 737 20.73 -18.81 -2.70
CA ASN A 737 21.57 -17.98 -1.81
C ASN A 737 21.03 -16.54 -1.60
N ILE A 738 19.72 -16.40 -1.39
CA ILE A 738 19.09 -15.08 -1.21
C ILE A 738 19.34 -14.62 0.23
N GLY A 739 20.24 -13.66 0.38
CA GLY A 739 20.63 -13.05 1.64
C GLY A 739 20.87 -11.56 1.51
N ILE A 740 21.33 -10.92 2.58
CA ILE A 740 21.69 -9.50 2.57
C ILE A 740 22.84 -9.31 1.58
N GLY A 741 22.70 -8.35 0.67
CA GLY A 741 23.71 -8.04 -0.36
C GLY A 741 23.46 -8.68 -1.72
N ALA A 742 22.63 -9.73 -1.83
CA ALA A 742 22.30 -10.36 -3.11
C ALA A 742 21.68 -9.35 -4.09
N LEU A 743 22.02 -9.44 -5.37
CA LEU A 743 21.38 -8.69 -6.45
C LEU A 743 20.33 -9.59 -7.11
N VAL A 744 19.07 -9.17 -7.09
CA VAL A 744 17.96 -10.00 -7.58
C VAL A 744 17.16 -9.28 -8.66
N SER A 745 16.78 -10.01 -9.70
CA SER A 745 15.91 -9.54 -10.78
C SER A 745 14.46 -9.74 -10.38
N ILE A 746 13.67 -8.66 -10.38
CA ILE A 746 12.32 -8.64 -9.84
C ILE A 746 11.34 -8.26 -10.93
N VAL A 747 10.29 -9.08 -11.10
CA VAL A 747 9.18 -8.77 -12.00
C VAL A 747 7.92 -8.48 -11.20
N ARG A 748 7.12 -7.54 -11.69
CA ARG A 748 5.76 -7.28 -11.22
C ARG A 748 4.74 -7.93 -12.15
N SER A 749 4.68 -9.26 -12.12
CA SER A 749 3.76 -10.03 -12.99
C SER A 749 2.30 -9.61 -12.80
N GLY A 750 1.70 -9.05 -13.85
CA GLY A 750 0.29 -8.67 -13.85
C GLY A 750 -0.04 -7.53 -12.87
N ASP A 751 0.89 -6.62 -12.64
CA ASP A 751 0.72 -5.37 -11.87
C ASP A 751 0.38 -5.48 -10.37
N VAL A 752 0.16 -6.68 -9.79
CA VAL A 752 -0.25 -6.82 -8.38
C VAL A 752 0.89 -7.19 -7.40
N ILE A 753 1.65 -8.28 -7.62
CA ILE A 753 2.63 -8.79 -6.62
C ILE A 753 4.05 -8.92 -7.22
N PRO A 754 5.03 -8.16 -6.71
CA PRO A 754 6.44 -8.31 -7.08
C PRO A 754 7.04 -9.64 -6.58
N HIS A 755 7.76 -10.34 -7.45
CA HIS A 755 8.49 -11.56 -7.10
C HIS A 755 9.85 -11.62 -7.78
N ILE A 756 10.77 -12.38 -7.18
CA ILE A 756 12.11 -12.61 -7.73
C ILE A 756 12.01 -13.62 -8.88
N VAL A 757 12.49 -13.24 -10.06
CA VAL A 757 12.57 -14.11 -11.25
C VAL A 757 13.87 -14.89 -11.24
N SER A 758 14.98 -14.20 -10.98
CA SER A 758 16.33 -14.77 -10.93
C SER A 758 17.18 -14.02 -9.92
N VAL A 759 18.24 -14.67 -9.47
CA VAL A 759 19.32 -14.05 -8.70
C VAL A 759 20.44 -13.74 -9.69
N VAL A 760 20.81 -12.47 -9.78
CA VAL A 760 21.88 -11.97 -10.67
C VAL A 760 23.23 -12.16 -9.98
N GLU A 761 23.29 -11.82 -8.69
CA GLU A 761 24.45 -12.06 -7.83
C GLU A 761 23.95 -12.65 -6.49
N PRO A 762 24.37 -13.86 -6.10
CA PRO A 762 23.98 -14.46 -4.82
C PRO A 762 24.67 -13.75 -3.65
N ALA A 763 24.07 -13.81 -2.46
CA ALA A 763 24.77 -13.42 -1.23
C ALA A 763 25.78 -14.49 -0.82
N GLU A 764 26.75 -14.11 0.03
CA GLU A 764 27.72 -15.04 0.65
C GLU A 764 27.02 -16.20 1.36
N MET A 765 25.88 -15.93 2.01
CA MET A 765 25.01 -16.94 2.62
C MET A 765 23.52 -16.58 2.47
N PRO A 766 22.61 -17.55 2.31
CA PRO A 766 21.16 -17.31 2.36
C PRO A 766 20.72 -16.88 3.75
N LYS A 767 19.83 -15.88 3.85
CA LYS A 767 19.26 -15.47 5.14
C LYS A 767 18.04 -16.33 5.49
N MET A 768 18.31 -17.45 6.15
CA MET A 768 17.31 -18.38 6.72
C MET A 768 16.59 -17.78 7.95
N PRO A 769 15.49 -18.39 8.45
CA PRO A 769 14.79 -17.89 9.63
C PRO A 769 15.67 -17.95 10.89
N ASP A 770 15.56 -16.94 11.74
CA ASP A 770 16.16 -16.94 13.07
C ASP A 770 15.37 -17.87 14.01
N GLY A 771 16.09 -18.67 14.82
CA GLY A 771 15.50 -19.61 15.80
C GLY A 771 15.40 -21.05 15.31
N LEU A 772 14.73 -21.90 16.09
CA LEU A 772 14.56 -23.32 15.78
C LEU A 772 13.40 -23.53 14.79
N PHE A 773 13.70 -24.20 13.69
CA PHE A 773 12.73 -24.61 12.68
C PHE A 773 13.10 -26.00 12.13
N GLU A 774 12.10 -26.71 11.61
CA GLU A 774 12.26 -27.96 10.88
C GLU A 774 11.87 -27.79 9.41
N TRP A 775 12.31 -28.71 8.55
CA TRP A 775 11.82 -28.81 7.18
C TRP A 775 10.56 -29.67 7.14
N ASN A 776 9.57 -29.24 6.37
CA ASN A 776 8.39 -30.06 6.10
C ASN A 776 8.76 -31.35 5.35
N ASP A 777 7.87 -32.36 5.33
CA ASP A 777 8.06 -33.65 4.64
C ASP A 777 8.66 -33.57 3.21
N THR A 778 8.39 -32.48 2.48
CA THR A 778 8.86 -32.30 1.10
C THR A 778 10.20 -31.58 0.98
N GLY A 779 10.79 -31.08 2.07
CA GLY A 779 12.01 -30.28 2.07
C GLY A 779 11.89 -28.93 1.35
N VAL A 780 10.68 -28.33 1.32
CA VAL A 780 10.39 -27.09 0.57
C VAL A 780 10.12 -25.90 1.49
N ASP A 781 9.39 -26.13 2.57
CA ASP A 781 8.98 -25.12 3.54
C ASP A 781 9.67 -25.35 4.88
N ALA A 782 10.07 -24.26 5.53
CA ALA A 782 10.47 -24.25 6.94
C ALA A 782 9.23 -24.09 7.83
N ILE A 783 9.16 -24.84 8.93
CA ILE A 783 8.04 -24.84 9.89
C ILE A 783 8.61 -24.59 11.29
N LEU A 784 7.93 -23.76 12.08
CA LEU A 784 8.23 -23.62 13.51
C LEU A 784 7.98 -24.94 14.24
N ILE A 785 8.97 -25.38 15.04
CA ILE A 785 8.82 -26.57 15.90
C ILE A 785 7.66 -26.35 16.90
N ASP A 786 7.75 -25.28 17.69
CA ASP A 786 6.75 -24.93 18.71
C ASP A 786 5.75 -23.88 18.17
N LYS A 787 4.95 -24.28 17.19
CA LYS A 787 3.98 -23.36 16.55
C LYS A 787 2.91 -22.84 17.52
N ASP A 788 2.48 -23.64 18.51
CA ASP A 788 1.31 -23.33 19.35
C ASP A 788 1.64 -22.33 20.48
N ASP A 789 2.91 -22.29 20.91
CA ASP A 789 3.45 -21.26 21.81
C ASP A 789 3.81 -19.95 21.09
N ASN A 790 3.90 -19.96 19.77
CA ASN A 790 4.25 -18.76 19.01
C ASN A 790 3.11 -17.73 19.00
N SER A 791 3.36 -16.55 19.58
CA SER A 791 2.36 -15.48 19.72
C SER A 791 1.78 -14.97 18.39
N VAL A 792 2.54 -15.02 17.28
CA VAL A 792 2.06 -14.64 15.94
C VAL A 792 1.18 -15.73 15.33
N VAL A 793 1.50 -17.00 15.57
CA VAL A 793 0.65 -18.13 15.17
C VAL A 793 -0.66 -18.10 15.95
N ARG A 794 -0.61 -17.88 17.27
CA ARG A 794 -1.77 -17.69 18.17
C ARG A 794 -2.67 -16.55 17.69
N GLU A 795 -2.12 -15.36 17.47
CA GLU A 795 -2.84 -14.18 16.95
C GLU A 795 -3.51 -14.45 15.59
N LYS A 796 -2.82 -15.18 14.69
CA LYS A 796 -3.38 -15.55 13.38
C LYS A 796 -4.46 -16.63 13.47
N ASN A 797 -4.34 -17.62 14.36
CA ASN A 797 -5.38 -18.63 14.56
C ASN A 797 -6.65 -18.01 15.14
N ILE A 798 -6.52 -17.18 16.18
CA ILE A 798 -7.66 -16.44 16.77
C ILE A 798 -8.32 -15.53 15.72
N THR A 799 -7.52 -14.77 14.97
CA THR A 799 -8.05 -13.93 13.88
C THR A 799 -8.71 -14.77 12.78
N SER A 800 -8.16 -15.94 12.44
CA SER A 800 -8.73 -16.86 11.45
C SER A 800 -10.04 -17.47 11.92
N PHE A 801 -10.17 -17.80 13.21
CA PHE A 801 -11.40 -18.36 13.79
C PHE A 801 -12.56 -17.38 13.64
N PHE A 802 -12.42 -16.19 14.21
CA PHE A 802 -13.49 -15.18 14.19
C PHE A 802 -13.79 -14.68 12.77
N LYS A 803 -12.79 -14.60 11.89
CA LYS A 803 -13.02 -14.29 10.47
C LYS A 803 -13.74 -15.42 9.73
N GLY A 804 -13.48 -16.68 10.07
CA GLY A 804 -14.17 -17.85 9.52
C GLY A 804 -15.67 -17.81 9.83
N LEU A 805 -16.03 -17.51 11.08
CA LEU A 805 -17.41 -17.28 11.52
C LEU A 805 -18.00 -15.93 11.10
N GLN A 806 -17.33 -15.19 10.19
CA GLN A 806 -17.78 -13.91 9.63
C GLN A 806 -18.00 -12.79 10.67
N ILE A 807 -17.35 -12.85 11.83
CA ILE A 807 -17.52 -11.88 12.91
C ILE A 807 -16.78 -10.57 12.56
N THR A 808 -17.55 -9.54 12.21
CA THR A 808 -17.00 -8.26 11.77
C THR A 808 -16.41 -7.45 12.94
N GLY A 809 -15.25 -6.83 12.71
CA GLY A 809 -14.58 -5.97 13.71
C GLY A 809 -13.49 -6.65 14.53
N LEU A 810 -13.25 -7.96 14.36
CA LEU A 810 -12.14 -8.69 14.99
C LEU A 810 -10.95 -8.86 14.03
N GLY A 811 -10.35 -7.72 13.64
CA GLY A 811 -9.09 -7.73 12.87
C GLY A 811 -7.86 -7.94 13.75
N SER A 812 -6.75 -8.37 13.14
CA SER A 812 -5.44 -8.63 13.78
C SER A 812 -5.05 -7.65 14.90
N GLY A 813 -5.12 -6.33 14.67
CA GLY A 813 -4.79 -5.33 15.69
C GLY A 813 -5.74 -5.32 16.91
N ILE A 814 -7.03 -5.60 16.69
CA ILE A 814 -8.04 -5.68 17.76
C ILE A 814 -7.88 -7.00 18.53
N ILE A 815 -7.63 -8.11 17.84
CA ILE A 815 -7.27 -9.39 18.44
C ILE A 815 -5.99 -9.27 19.28
N LYS A 816 -4.97 -8.55 18.80
CA LYS A 816 -3.75 -8.30 19.55
C LYS A 816 -4.01 -7.52 20.85
N ASN A 817 -4.90 -6.53 20.85
CA ASN A 817 -5.29 -5.83 22.07
C ASN A 817 -6.03 -6.75 23.05
N ILE A 818 -6.90 -7.64 22.55
CA ILE A 818 -7.63 -8.63 23.37
C ILE A 818 -6.65 -9.66 24.00
N ILE A 819 -5.68 -10.15 23.22
CA ILE A 819 -4.60 -11.03 23.70
C ILE A 819 -3.77 -10.32 24.79
N ASN A 820 -3.37 -9.07 24.55
CA ASN A 820 -2.63 -8.26 25.53
C ASN A 820 -3.42 -8.02 26.83
N ALA A 821 -4.76 -8.07 26.79
CA ALA A 821 -5.63 -7.97 27.96
C ALA A 821 -5.82 -9.31 28.71
N GLY A 822 -5.09 -10.37 28.32
CA GLY A 822 -5.11 -11.69 28.95
C GLY A 822 -6.08 -12.71 28.33
N PHE A 823 -6.83 -12.32 27.30
CA PHE A 823 -7.77 -13.20 26.59
C PHE A 823 -7.08 -13.76 25.34
N ASP A 824 -6.14 -14.68 25.56
CA ASP A 824 -5.19 -15.15 24.54
C ASP A 824 -5.58 -16.47 23.86
N THR A 825 -6.80 -16.97 24.06
CA THR A 825 -7.34 -18.14 23.34
C THR A 825 -8.77 -17.87 22.87
N VAL A 826 -9.22 -18.56 21.83
CA VAL A 826 -10.60 -18.44 21.32
C VAL A 826 -11.65 -18.72 22.42
N PRO A 827 -11.54 -19.80 23.23
CA PRO A 827 -12.48 -20.03 24.33
C PRO A 827 -12.54 -18.89 25.35
N LYS A 828 -11.37 -18.36 25.77
CA LYS A 828 -11.30 -17.20 26.68
C LYS A 828 -12.03 -15.98 26.12
N ILE A 829 -11.95 -15.75 24.81
CA ILE A 829 -12.59 -14.62 24.12
C ILE A 829 -14.11 -14.84 23.97
N ILE A 830 -14.57 -16.07 23.72
CA ILE A 830 -16.00 -16.41 23.69
C ILE A 830 -16.63 -16.21 25.08
N ALA A 831 -15.91 -16.59 26.14
CA ALA A 831 -16.35 -16.43 27.53
C ALA A 831 -16.34 -14.96 28.04
N MET A 832 -15.80 -14.00 27.29
CA MET A 832 -15.75 -12.59 27.71
C MET A 832 -17.15 -11.99 27.85
N ASN A 833 -17.46 -11.44 29.03
CA ASN A 833 -18.64 -10.61 29.18
C ASN A 833 -18.38 -9.17 28.71
N LYS A 834 -19.45 -8.38 28.55
CA LYS A 834 -19.37 -6.98 28.10
C LYS A 834 -18.42 -6.10 28.92
N LYS A 835 -18.28 -6.34 30.24
CA LYS A 835 -17.36 -5.57 31.10
C LYS A 835 -15.90 -5.92 30.83
N ASP A 836 -15.60 -7.13 30.37
CA ASP A 836 -14.23 -7.51 30.02
C ASP A 836 -13.78 -6.86 28.72
N PHE A 837 -14.66 -6.77 27.72
CA PHE A 837 -14.40 -5.98 26.52
C PHE A 837 -14.17 -4.48 26.80
N LEU A 838 -14.69 -3.94 27.91
CA LEU A 838 -14.41 -2.56 28.33
C LEU A 838 -13.05 -2.37 29.01
N LYS A 839 -12.38 -3.45 29.43
CA LYS A 839 -11.02 -3.42 29.99
C LYS A 839 -9.94 -3.41 28.90
N VAL A 840 -10.28 -3.81 27.67
CA VAL A 840 -9.34 -3.90 26.55
C VAL A 840 -8.94 -2.51 26.07
N GLU A 841 -7.65 -2.26 25.88
CA GLU A 841 -7.14 -0.95 25.50
C GLU A 841 -7.72 -0.48 24.14
N GLY A 842 -8.22 0.76 24.12
CA GLY A 842 -8.87 1.37 22.96
C GLY A 842 -10.36 1.06 22.81
N PHE A 843 -10.93 0.15 23.61
CA PHE A 843 -12.35 -0.19 23.53
C PHE A 843 -13.21 0.86 24.25
N LYS A 844 -14.38 1.13 23.66
CA LYS A 844 -15.43 1.99 24.23
C LYS A 844 -16.77 1.29 24.11
N GLU A 845 -17.75 1.72 24.90
CA GLU A 845 -19.09 1.12 25.03
C GLU A 845 -19.70 0.62 23.71
N LYS A 846 -19.68 1.43 22.64
CA LYS A 846 -20.23 1.03 21.33
C LYS A 846 -19.44 -0.11 20.65
N LEU A 847 -18.11 -0.09 20.73
CA LEU A 847 -17.26 -1.12 20.13
C LEU A 847 -17.32 -2.42 20.94
N ALA A 848 -17.25 -2.32 22.27
CA ALA A 848 -17.42 -3.46 23.18
C ALA A 848 -18.79 -4.13 22.99
N SER A 849 -19.88 -3.34 22.90
CA SER A 849 -21.23 -3.86 22.60
C SER A 849 -21.28 -4.57 21.24
N LYS A 850 -20.71 -3.96 20.19
CA LYS A 850 -20.73 -4.53 18.84
C LYS A 850 -19.98 -5.86 18.77
N ILE A 851 -18.80 -5.93 19.37
CA ILE A 851 -17.97 -7.15 19.37
C ILE A 851 -18.61 -8.24 20.22
N PHE A 852 -19.05 -7.93 21.45
CA PHE A 852 -19.73 -8.89 22.33
C PHE A 852 -20.98 -9.49 21.67
N ASN A 853 -21.87 -8.64 21.12
CA ASN A 853 -23.07 -9.13 20.44
C ASN A 853 -22.73 -9.92 19.17
N GLY A 854 -21.75 -9.47 18.39
CA GLY A 854 -21.34 -10.13 17.14
C GLY A 854 -20.68 -11.50 17.36
N ILE A 855 -19.88 -11.65 18.42
CA ILE A 855 -19.36 -12.97 18.84
C ILE A 855 -20.52 -13.86 19.23
N LYS A 856 -21.40 -13.40 20.14
CA LYS A 856 -22.49 -14.23 20.64
C LYS A 856 -23.44 -14.69 19.53
N GLU A 857 -23.94 -13.76 18.71
CA GLU A 857 -24.84 -14.07 17.58
C GLU A 857 -24.25 -15.09 16.60
N LYS A 858 -22.95 -14.96 16.25
CA LYS A 858 -22.33 -15.80 15.23
C LYS A 858 -21.75 -17.11 15.77
N VAL A 859 -21.36 -17.17 17.04
CA VAL A 859 -20.92 -18.42 17.68
C VAL A 859 -22.13 -19.28 18.05
N ASP A 860 -23.17 -18.70 18.68
CA ASP A 860 -24.40 -19.43 19.04
C ASP A 860 -25.12 -19.98 17.77
N GLY A 861 -24.98 -19.29 16.64
CA GLY A 861 -25.56 -19.70 15.34
C GLY A 861 -24.65 -20.49 14.41
N ALA A 862 -23.40 -20.80 14.79
CA ALA A 862 -22.46 -21.52 13.92
C ALA A 862 -22.77 -23.02 13.86
N SER A 863 -22.66 -23.61 12.66
CA SER A 863 -22.71 -25.06 12.51
C SER A 863 -21.42 -25.73 12.99
N LEU A 864 -21.52 -27.00 13.39
CA LEU A 864 -20.35 -27.81 13.77
C LEU A 864 -19.27 -27.81 12.68
N VAL A 865 -19.65 -27.83 11.40
CA VAL A 865 -18.76 -27.75 10.25
C VAL A 865 -17.95 -26.44 10.24
N GLU A 866 -18.62 -25.30 10.46
CA GLU A 866 -17.98 -23.98 10.48
C GLU A 866 -17.04 -23.87 11.69
N LEU A 867 -17.44 -24.38 12.86
CA LEU A 867 -16.59 -24.42 14.06
C LEU A 867 -15.34 -25.29 13.86
N MET A 868 -15.49 -26.48 13.27
CA MET A 868 -14.36 -27.35 12.90
C MET A 868 -13.39 -26.65 11.93
N ALA A 869 -13.91 -25.99 10.90
CA ALA A 869 -13.10 -25.26 9.91
C ALA A 869 -12.44 -24.00 10.48
N ALA A 870 -13.14 -23.25 11.34
CA ALA A 870 -12.64 -22.05 11.99
C ALA A 870 -11.55 -22.37 13.03
N SER A 871 -11.67 -23.49 13.76
CA SER A 871 -10.75 -23.89 14.85
C SER A 871 -9.29 -24.05 14.41
N ASN A 872 -9.06 -24.44 13.14
CA ASN A 872 -7.76 -24.84 12.60
C ASN A 872 -7.09 -26.05 13.30
N ILE A 873 -7.77 -26.73 14.24
CA ILE A 873 -7.20 -27.81 15.08
C ILE A 873 -6.76 -29.03 14.25
N PHE A 874 -7.55 -29.39 13.24
CA PHE A 874 -7.24 -30.46 12.29
C PHE A 874 -6.12 -30.10 11.28
N GLY A 875 -5.71 -28.83 11.25
CA GLY A 875 -4.60 -28.34 10.44
C GLY A 875 -4.85 -28.25 8.93
N ARG A 876 -3.77 -28.00 8.18
CA ARG A 876 -3.78 -27.72 6.74
C ARG A 876 -4.38 -28.88 5.95
N GLY A 877 -5.31 -28.55 5.05
CA GLY A 877 -6.00 -29.52 4.18
C GLY A 877 -7.38 -29.95 4.70
N PHE A 878 -7.76 -29.53 5.91
CA PHE A 878 -9.14 -29.62 6.39
C PHE A 878 -9.86 -28.27 6.22
N GLY A 879 -11.14 -28.36 5.84
CA GLY A 879 -12.00 -27.22 5.59
C GLY A 879 -13.44 -27.71 5.37
N GLU A 880 -14.40 -26.79 5.36
CA GLU A 880 -15.84 -27.08 5.46
C GLU A 880 -16.31 -28.25 4.58
N ARG A 881 -16.00 -28.24 3.28
CA ARG A 881 -16.39 -29.31 2.35
C ARG A 881 -15.93 -30.71 2.80
N ARG A 882 -14.73 -30.83 3.38
CA ARG A 882 -14.21 -32.12 3.88
C ARG A 882 -14.92 -32.54 5.16
N PHE A 883 -15.16 -31.62 6.09
CA PHE A 883 -15.95 -31.89 7.30
C PHE A 883 -17.40 -32.25 6.98
N GLN A 884 -18.05 -31.55 6.05
CA GLN A 884 -19.38 -31.89 5.53
C GLN A 884 -19.43 -33.30 4.94
N THR A 885 -18.41 -33.69 4.17
CA THR A 885 -18.35 -35.04 3.58
C THR A 885 -18.21 -36.12 4.66
N ILE A 886 -17.39 -35.87 5.68
CA ILE A 886 -17.21 -36.77 6.84
C ILE A 886 -18.51 -36.87 7.64
N LEU A 887 -19.04 -35.75 8.12
CA LEU A 887 -20.22 -35.70 9.00
C LEU A 887 -21.53 -36.08 8.30
N LYS A 888 -21.61 -35.98 6.96
CA LYS A 888 -22.76 -36.52 6.21
C LYS A 888 -22.80 -38.05 6.25
N ILE A 889 -21.64 -38.71 6.23
CA ILE A 889 -21.55 -40.18 6.17
C ILE A 889 -21.49 -40.77 7.58
N TYR A 890 -20.77 -40.10 8.50
CA TYR A 890 -20.62 -40.51 9.90
C TYR A 890 -20.90 -39.30 10.82
N PRO A 891 -22.19 -38.98 11.09
CA PRO A 891 -22.58 -37.80 11.87
C PRO A 891 -22.03 -37.79 13.30
N ASP A 892 -21.86 -38.96 13.90
CA ASP A 892 -21.46 -39.18 15.28
C ASP A 892 -19.95 -39.43 15.45
N ILE A 893 -19.15 -39.40 14.37
CA ILE A 893 -17.73 -39.83 14.37
C ILE A 893 -16.84 -39.19 15.45
N LEU A 894 -17.18 -37.96 15.86
CA LEU A 894 -16.48 -37.24 16.93
C LEU A 894 -16.78 -37.85 18.30
N ILE A 895 -18.04 -38.13 18.59
CA ILE A 895 -18.56 -38.54 19.91
C ILE A 895 -18.73 -40.06 20.07
N SER A 896 -18.59 -40.84 18.99
CA SER A 896 -18.84 -42.28 19.01
C SER A 896 -17.75 -43.05 19.76
N ASN A 897 -18.16 -44.05 20.55
CA ASN A 897 -17.27 -44.91 21.38
C ASN A 897 -16.49 -45.98 20.57
N ILE A 898 -16.40 -45.80 19.25
CA ILE A 898 -15.73 -46.72 18.33
C ILE A 898 -14.21 -46.50 18.43
N SER A 899 -13.40 -47.55 18.29
CA SER A 899 -11.93 -47.43 18.37
C SER A 899 -11.34 -46.54 17.26
N ASP A 900 -10.26 -45.80 17.54
CA ASP A 900 -9.60 -44.93 16.56
C ASP A 900 -9.19 -45.65 15.27
N LYS A 901 -8.71 -46.90 15.40
CA LYS A 901 -8.37 -47.77 14.27
C LYS A 901 -9.58 -48.02 13.36
N GLU A 902 -10.76 -48.17 13.94
CA GLU A 902 -12.00 -48.40 13.21
C GLU A 902 -12.56 -47.09 12.63
N LYS A 903 -12.47 -45.96 13.36
CA LYS A 903 -12.74 -44.62 12.81
C LYS A 903 -11.88 -44.34 11.58
N ILE A 904 -10.58 -44.64 11.63
CA ILE A 904 -9.65 -44.54 10.49
C ILE A 904 -10.11 -45.44 9.32
N ASN A 905 -10.42 -46.72 9.58
CA ASN A 905 -10.91 -47.65 8.56
C ASN A 905 -12.24 -47.24 7.92
N MET A 906 -13.11 -46.55 8.66
CA MET A 906 -14.36 -45.97 8.15
C MET A 906 -14.05 -44.78 7.23
N LEU A 907 -13.21 -43.85 7.67
CA LEU A 907 -12.88 -42.63 6.91
C LEU A 907 -12.11 -42.91 5.61
N ILE A 908 -11.28 -43.95 5.55
CA ILE A 908 -10.57 -44.37 4.32
C ILE A 908 -11.54 -44.81 3.21
N LYS A 909 -12.75 -45.25 3.54
CA LYS A 909 -13.78 -45.63 2.56
C LYS A 909 -14.43 -44.42 1.87
N ILE A 910 -14.19 -43.21 2.38
CA ILE A 910 -14.72 -41.97 1.80
C ILE A 910 -13.79 -41.51 0.67
N ASP A 911 -14.35 -41.30 -0.53
CA ASP A 911 -13.58 -40.83 -1.69
C ASP A 911 -12.89 -39.48 -1.39
N GLY A 912 -11.57 -39.41 -1.65
CA GLY A 912 -10.73 -38.26 -1.33
C GLY A 912 -10.14 -38.18 0.09
N LEU A 913 -10.29 -39.22 0.92
CA LEU A 913 -9.68 -39.34 2.27
C LEU A 913 -8.64 -40.47 2.32
N ALA A 914 -7.38 -40.14 2.02
CA ALA A 914 -6.26 -41.08 2.13
C ALA A 914 -5.91 -41.41 3.60
N ASN A 915 -5.27 -42.56 3.84
CA ASN A 915 -4.92 -43.06 5.19
C ASN A 915 -4.25 -42.00 6.11
N LYS A 916 -3.20 -41.30 5.63
CA LYS A 916 -2.51 -40.24 6.41
C LYS A 916 -3.44 -39.06 6.76
N THR A 917 -4.47 -38.80 5.95
CA THR A 917 -5.50 -37.79 6.25
C THR A 917 -6.51 -38.31 7.27
N ALA A 918 -6.96 -39.57 7.15
CA ALA A 918 -7.87 -40.19 8.12
C ALA A 918 -7.23 -40.28 9.52
N GLN A 919 -5.95 -40.67 9.60
CA GLN A 919 -5.15 -40.68 10.83
C GLN A 919 -5.11 -39.29 11.50
N ASN A 920 -4.61 -38.27 10.79
CA ASN A 920 -4.53 -36.89 11.32
C ASN A 920 -5.91 -36.27 11.65
N PHE A 921 -7.01 -36.75 11.06
CA PHE A 921 -8.35 -36.35 11.51
C PHE A 921 -8.66 -36.95 12.88
N VAL A 922 -8.54 -38.28 13.03
CA VAL A 922 -8.91 -39.01 14.25
C VAL A 922 -8.02 -38.61 15.43
N GLU A 923 -6.71 -38.49 15.22
CA GLU A 923 -5.73 -38.02 16.21
C GLU A 923 -6.04 -36.62 16.79
N LYS A 924 -6.85 -35.80 16.08
CA LYS A 924 -7.21 -34.44 16.50
C LYS A 924 -8.64 -34.32 17.03
N ILE A 925 -9.43 -35.41 17.05
CA ILE A 925 -10.77 -35.43 17.65
C ILE A 925 -10.74 -35.04 19.14
N PRO A 926 -9.85 -35.59 20.00
CA PRO A 926 -9.83 -35.25 21.42
C PRO A 926 -9.58 -33.76 21.67
N ASN A 927 -8.56 -33.19 21.01
CA ASN A 927 -8.22 -31.76 21.10
C ASN A 927 -9.37 -30.86 20.63
N PHE A 928 -10.14 -31.29 19.63
CA PHE A 928 -11.31 -30.55 19.17
C PHE A 928 -12.47 -30.63 20.19
N ILE A 929 -12.70 -31.78 20.81
CA ILE A 929 -13.72 -31.92 21.88
C ILE A 929 -13.35 -31.06 23.09
N GLU A 930 -12.09 -31.08 23.52
CA GLU A 930 -11.57 -30.25 24.61
C GLU A 930 -11.79 -28.75 24.31
N PHE A 931 -11.41 -28.29 23.11
CA PHE A 931 -11.68 -26.93 22.64
C PHE A 931 -13.17 -26.55 22.69
N MET A 932 -14.06 -27.47 22.32
CA MET A 932 -15.51 -27.23 22.31
C MET A 932 -16.09 -27.15 23.73
N ASN A 933 -15.59 -27.97 24.67
CA ASN A 933 -15.95 -27.89 26.08
C ASN A 933 -15.47 -26.57 26.70
N ASP A 934 -14.21 -26.19 26.48
CA ASP A 934 -13.63 -24.93 26.97
C ASP A 934 -14.40 -23.70 26.47
N ALA A 935 -14.92 -23.78 25.24
CA ALA A 935 -15.70 -22.71 24.62
C ALA A 935 -17.19 -22.68 25.05
N GLY A 936 -17.68 -23.70 25.77
CA GLY A 936 -19.10 -23.85 26.11
C GLY A 936 -19.99 -24.18 24.91
N LEU A 937 -19.44 -24.92 23.93
CA LEU A 937 -20.09 -25.25 22.65
C LEU A 937 -20.38 -26.74 22.48
N GLU A 938 -20.20 -27.55 23.54
CA GLU A 938 -20.33 -29.00 23.54
C GLU A 938 -21.70 -29.48 23.05
N GLY A 939 -22.77 -28.71 23.27
CA GLY A 939 -24.10 -29.01 22.75
C GLY A 939 -24.18 -29.10 21.22
N THR A 940 -23.28 -28.41 20.49
CA THR A 940 -23.23 -28.48 19.02
C THR A 940 -22.64 -29.79 18.49
N LEU A 941 -21.89 -30.54 19.31
CA LEU A 941 -21.35 -31.87 18.95
C LEU A 941 -22.48 -32.90 18.75
N TYR A 942 -23.63 -32.69 19.39
CA TYR A 942 -24.78 -33.60 19.36
C TYR A 942 -25.87 -33.16 18.36
N ASN A 943 -25.79 -31.93 17.83
CA ASN A 943 -26.81 -31.32 16.95
C ASN A 943 -26.57 -31.55 15.45
N VAL A 944 -25.81 -32.59 15.07
CA VAL A 944 -25.46 -32.86 13.66
C VAL A 944 -26.69 -33.22 12.82
N SER A 945 -27.69 -33.84 13.44
CA SER A 945 -28.93 -34.31 12.80
C SER A 945 -29.98 -33.21 12.55
N SER A 946 -29.91 -32.04 13.20
CA SER A 946 -30.94 -31.00 13.09
C SER A 946 -30.66 -29.91 12.04
N ASN A 947 -29.40 -29.74 11.62
CA ASN A 947 -29.01 -28.79 10.58
C ASN A 947 -28.67 -29.42 9.22
N ILE A 948 -28.65 -30.76 9.12
CA ILE A 948 -28.78 -31.43 7.83
C ILE A 948 -30.26 -31.39 7.47
N SER A 949 -30.70 -30.30 6.84
CA SER A 949 -31.99 -30.28 6.16
C SER A 949 -31.89 -31.18 4.92
N THR A 950 -32.09 -32.48 5.14
CA THR A 950 -32.81 -33.29 4.17
C THR A 950 -34.21 -32.67 4.06
N LYS A 951 -34.38 -31.81 3.06
CA LYS A 951 -35.58 -31.98 2.25
C LYS A 951 -35.52 -33.43 1.78
N GLU A 952 -36.40 -34.26 2.33
CA GLU A 952 -36.78 -35.51 1.69
C GLU A 952 -37.44 -35.09 0.37
N THR A 953 -36.61 -34.91 -0.65
CA THR A 953 -37.05 -34.98 -2.03
C THR A 953 -37.32 -36.45 -2.26
N GLU A 954 -38.59 -36.82 -2.41
CA GLU A 954 -38.98 -38.13 -2.92
C GLU A 954 -38.29 -38.31 -4.27
N PHE A 955 -37.20 -39.06 -4.28
CA PHE A 955 -36.49 -39.40 -5.50
C PHE A 955 -37.27 -40.51 -6.18
N ASN A 956 -37.55 -40.34 -7.47
CA ASN A 956 -38.14 -41.42 -8.25
C ASN A 956 -37.07 -42.50 -8.47
N GLU A 957 -37.15 -43.60 -7.71
CA GLU A 957 -36.24 -44.76 -7.80
C GLU A 957 -36.28 -45.44 -9.18
N GLU A 958 -37.33 -45.20 -9.99
CA GLU A 958 -37.42 -45.66 -11.39
C GLU A 958 -36.56 -44.82 -12.36
N ASN A 959 -35.95 -43.72 -11.92
CA ASN A 959 -35.11 -42.89 -12.78
C ASN A 959 -33.80 -43.63 -13.16
N PRO A 960 -33.42 -43.71 -14.46
CA PRO A 960 -32.20 -44.41 -14.90
C PRO A 960 -30.87 -43.91 -14.29
N LEU A 961 -30.87 -42.71 -13.69
CA LEU A 961 -29.71 -42.10 -13.05
C LEU A 961 -29.64 -42.29 -11.53
N TRP A 962 -30.62 -42.96 -10.91
CA TRP A 962 -30.62 -43.29 -9.49
C TRP A 962 -29.34 -44.07 -9.10
N GLU A 963 -28.65 -43.57 -8.06
CA GLU A 963 -27.35 -44.05 -7.56
C GLU A 963 -26.21 -44.11 -8.61
N LYS A 964 -26.36 -43.49 -9.79
CA LYS A 964 -25.33 -43.54 -10.84
C LYS A 964 -24.25 -42.47 -10.63
N LYS A 965 -22.99 -42.90 -10.60
CA LYS A 965 -21.81 -42.02 -10.51
C LYS A 965 -21.40 -41.47 -11.86
N ILE A 966 -21.61 -40.18 -12.08
CA ILE A 966 -21.27 -39.45 -13.30
C ILE A 966 -20.03 -38.58 -13.03
N VAL A 967 -19.04 -38.62 -13.92
CA VAL A 967 -17.83 -37.78 -13.82
C VAL A 967 -17.85 -36.70 -14.88
N MET A 968 -17.74 -35.43 -14.50
CA MET A 968 -17.55 -34.33 -15.45
C MET A 968 -16.06 -34.01 -15.63
N THR A 969 -15.60 -33.88 -16.87
CA THR A 969 -14.24 -33.50 -17.23
C THR A 969 -14.21 -32.46 -18.37
N GLY A 970 -13.26 -31.53 -18.33
CA GLY A 970 -13.19 -30.40 -19.27
C GLY A 970 -14.20 -29.26 -19.04
N PHE A 971 -15.25 -29.45 -18.23
CA PHE A 971 -16.22 -28.41 -17.88
C PHE A 971 -16.88 -28.64 -16.51
N ARG A 972 -17.65 -27.64 -16.05
CA ARG A 972 -18.54 -27.71 -14.88
C ARG A 972 -19.84 -26.98 -15.25
N ASP A 973 -20.94 -27.70 -15.29
CA ASP A 973 -22.28 -27.13 -15.48
C ASP A 973 -23.05 -27.23 -14.16
N LYS A 974 -23.42 -26.08 -13.58
CA LYS A 974 -24.09 -26.04 -12.27
C LYS A 974 -25.55 -26.51 -12.36
N GLU A 975 -26.26 -26.15 -13.41
CA GLU A 975 -27.66 -26.55 -13.60
C GLU A 975 -27.74 -28.06 -13.89
N LEU A 976 -26.86 -28.59 -14.74
CA LEU A 976 -26.82 -30.02 -15.00
C LEU A 976 -26.37 -30.82 -13.77
N MET A 977 -25.40 -30.33 -12.99
CA MET A 977 -25.05 -30.96 -11.71
C MET A 977 -26.18 -30.92 -10.68
N GLU A 978 -27.07 -29.91 -10.73
CA GLU A 978 -28.25 -29.83 -9.87
C GLU A 978 -29.37 -30.76 -10.37
N LYS A 979 -29.63 -30.82 -11.69
CA LYS A 979 -30.57 -31.77 -12.33
C LYS A 979 -30.19 -33.23 -12.08
N ILE A 980 -28.91 -33.58 -12.20
CA ILE A 980 -28.41 -34.93 -11.91
C ILE A 980 -28.68 -35.30 -10.43
N LYS A 981 -28.43 -34.37 -9.51
CA LYS A 981 -28.67 -34.61 -8.08
C LYS A 981 -30.15 -34.65 -7.71
N SER A 982 -31.02 -33.89 -8.39
CA SER A 982 -32.46 -33.90 -8.12
C SER A 982 -33.14 -35.22 -8.53
N VAL A 983 -32.48 -36.05 -9.34
CA VAL A 983 -32.90 -37.43 -9.64
C VAL A 983 -32.00 -38.48 -8.95
N GLY A 984 -31.22 -38.07 -7.94
CA GLY A 984 -30.38 -38.96 -7.12
C GLY A 984 -29.11 -39.51 -7.79
N GLY A 985 -28.67 -38.91 -8.90
CA GLY A 985 -27.36 -39.20 -9.47
C GLY A 985 -26.21 -38.53 -8.71
N GLU A 986 -25.06 -39.21 -8.64
CA GLU A 986 -23.88 -38.72 -7.92
C GLU A 986 -22.84 -38.10 -8.88
N ILE A 987 -22.29 -36.93 -8.53
CA ILE A 987 -21.18 -36.32 -9.28
C ILE A 987 -19.84 -36.70 -8.65
N ALA A 988 -19.14 -37.66 -9.26
CA ALA A 988 -17.85 -38.16 -8.80
C ALA A 988 -16.66 -37.30 -9.28
N ALA A 989 -15.55 -37.34 -8.54
CA ALA A 989 -14.36 -36.53 -8.81
C ALA A 989 -13.35 -37.24 -9.74
N SER A 990 -13.28 -38.57 -9.68
CA SER A 990 -12.35 -39.46 -10.40
C SER A 990 -13.13 -40.51 -11.20
N VAL A 991 -12.49 -41.09 -12.22
CA VAL A 991 -13.08 -42.21 -12.98
C VAL A 991 -12.69 -43.51 -12.29
N SER A 992 -13.64 -44.44 -12.18
CA SER A 992 -13.46 -45.72 -11.50
C SER A 992 -14.32 -46.79 -12.18
N LYS A 993 -14.13 -48.07 -11.83
CA LYS A 993 -15.00 -49.16 -12.31
C LYS A 993 -16.49 -48.97 -11.95
N ASN A 994 -16.79 -48.15 -10.95
CA ASN A 994 -18.16 -47.86 -10.50
C ASN A 994 -18.71 -46.56 -11.11
N THR A 995 -17.96 -45.89 -11.99
CA THR A 995 -18.43 -44.72 -12.75
C THR A 995 -19.35 -45.18 -13.87
N PHE A 996 -20.55 -44.63 -13.91
CA PHE A 996 -21.59 -44.97 -14.90
C PHE A 996 -21.28 -44.40 -16.29
N LEU A 997 -20.86 -43.13 -16.36
CA LEU A 997 -20.39 -42.48 -17.58
C LEU A 997 -19.54 -41.24 -17.27
N VAL A 998 -18.81 -40.77 -18.27
CA VAL A 998 -18.03 -39.53 -18.23
C VAL A 998 -18.63 -38.50 -19.17
N LEU A 999 -18.96 -37.33 -18.61
CA LEU A 999 -19.37 -36.17 -19.39
C LEU A 999 -18.14 -35.35 -19.79
N VAL A 1000 -18.02 -35.11 -21.09
CA VAL A 1000 -17.03 -34.26 -21.73
C VAL A 1000 -17.74 -33.08 -22.38
N LYS A 1001 -17.08 -31.93 -22.52
CA LYS A 1001 -17.70 -30.78 -23.21
C LYS A 1001 -18.02 -31.13 -24.67
N ASP A 1002 -17.03 -31.72 -25.33
CA ASP A 1002 -17.06 -32.24 -26.70
C ASP A 1002 -16.31 -33.59 -26.73
N LYS A 1003 -16.59 -34.46 -27.70
CA LYS A 1003 -16.00 -35.82 -27.74
C LYS A 1003 -14.50 -35.86 -28.01
N ASP A 1004 -13.95 -34.77 -28.56
CA ASP A 1004 -12.52 -34.63 -28.87
C ASP A 1004 -11.68 -34.13 -27.68
N VAL A 1005 -12.28 -34.03 -26.49
CA VAL A 1005 -11.60 -33.60 -25.26
C VAL A 1005 -10.69 -34.72 -24.72
N ASP A 1006 -9.39 -34.61 -24.98
CA ASP A 1006 -8.38 -35.49 -24.38
C ASP A 1006 -8.03 -35.03 -22.95
N THR A 1007 -8.42 -35.83 -21.96
CA THR A 1007 -7.98 -35.69 -20.56
C THR A 1007 -7.67 -37.07 -19.99
N SER A 1008 -6.84 -37.13 -18.96
CA SER A 1008 -6.52 -38.37 -18.25
C SER A 1008 -7.76 -39.16 -17.79
N LYS A 1009 -8.86 -38.47 -17.48
CA LYS A 1009 -10.16 -39.09 -17.14
C LYS A 1009 -10.88 -39.69 -18.35
N VAL A 1010 -10.74 -39.08 -19.53
CA VAL A 1010 -11.28 -39.64 -20.78
C VAL A 1010 -10.46 -40.86 -21.19
N ASP A 1011 -9.14 -40.84 -21.01
CA ASP A 1011 -8.29 -42.02 -21.23
C ASP A 1011 -8.59 -43.15 -20.25
N GLU A 1012 -8.82 -42.82 -18.97
CA GLU A 1012 -9.22 -43.76 -17.94
C GLU A 1012 -10.61 -44.36 -18.23
N ALA A 1013 -11.56 -43.54 -18.73
CA ALA A 1013 -12.86 -44.01 -19.19
C ALA A 1013 -12.76 -44.93 -20.42
N LYS A 1014 -11.98 -44.55 -21.44
CA LYS A 1014 -11.68 -45.39 -22.62
C LYS A 1014 -11.07 -46.74 -22.21
N LYS A 1015 -10.09 -46.74 -21.29
CA LYS A 1015 -9.44 -47.95 -20.75
C LYS A 1015 -10.39 -48.85 -19.95
N LEU A 1016 -11.37 -48.27 -19.27
CA LEU A 1016 -12.38 -49.00 -18.47
C LEU A 1016 -13.64 -49.34 -19.29
N GLY A 1017 -13.71 -48.99 -20.58
CA GLY A 1017 -14.87 -49.26 -21.44
C GLY A 1017 -16.11 -48.44 -21.10
N LEU A 1018 -15.96 -47.29 -20.44
CA LEU A 1018 -17.07 -46.49 -19.93
C LEU A 1018 -17.64 -45.54 -20.99
N PRO A 1019 -18.97 -45.30 -21.04
CA PRO A 1019 -19.58 -44.37 -21.96
C PRO A 1019 -19.06 -42.93 -21.77
N ILE A 1020 -18.85 -42.22 -22.88
CA ILE A 1020 -18.47 -40.81 -22.93
C ILE A 1020 -19.56 -40.05 -23.71
N MET A 1021 -20.10 -38.97 -23.14
CA MET A 1021 -21.21 -38.19 -23.71
C MET A 1021 -21.00 -36.68 -23.53
N THR A 1022 -21.60 -35.88 -24.40
CA THR A 1022 -21.72 -34.41 -24.19
C THR A 1022 -22.90 -34.06 -23.27
N PRO A 1023 -22.97 -32.84 -22.69
CA PRO A 1023 -24.12 -32.39 -21.90
C PRO A 1023 -25.45 -32.51 -22.65
N ASN A 1024 -25.45 -32.22 -23.95
CA ASN A 1024 -26.65 -32.25 -24.78
C ASN A 1024 -27.10 -33.69 -25.03
N GLU A 1025 -26.18 -34.60 -25.37
CA GLU A 1025 -26.48 -36.03 -25.53
C GLU A 1025 -27.03 -36.64 -24.24
N PHE A 1026 -26.42 -36.31 -23.11
CA PHE A 1026 -26.82 -36.80 -21.80
C PHE A 1026 -28.18 -36.22 -21.37
N THR A 1027 -28.42 -34.92 -21.57
CA THR A 1027 -29.70 -34.29 -21.25
C THR A 1027 -30.82 -34.86 -22.12
N ASN A 1028 -30.59 -35.00 -23.43
CA ASN A 1028 -31.56 -35.60 -24.34
C ASN A 1028 -31.86 -37.08 -24.04
N LYS A 1029 -30.89 -37.83 -23.48
CA LYS A 1029 -31.07 -39.25 -23.17
C LYS A 1029 -31.74 -39.52 -21.82
N TYR A 1030 -31.57 -38.65 -20.83
CA TYR A 1030 -31.98 -38.91 -19.44
C TYR A 1030 -32.94 -37.86 -18.84
N PHE A 1031 -33.16 -36.73 -19.53
CA PHE A 1031 -34.00 -35.63 -19.06
C PHE A 1031 -34.95 -35.04 -20.12
N ALA A 1032 -34.96 -35.59 -21.35
CA ALA A 1032 -36.03 -35.32 -22.30
C ALA A 1032 -37.27 -36.14 -21.94
N VAL A 1033 -38.44 -35.52 -22.10
CA VAL A 1033 -39.78 -36.14 -22.03
C VAL A 1033 -40.33 -36.21 -23.44
#